data_AF-A0A927ILE2-F1
#
_entry.id   AF-A0A927ILE2-F1
#
_cell.length_a   1.000
_cell.length_b   1.000
_cell.length_c   1.000
_cell.angle_alpha   90.00
_cell.angle_beta   90.00
_cell.angle_gamma   90.00
#
_symmetry.space_group_name_H-M   'P 1'
#
loop_
_entity.id
_entity.type
_entity.pdbx_description
1 polymer ?
#
loop_
_entity_poly.entity_id
_entity_poly.type
_entity_poly.pdbx_seq_one_letter_code
_entity_poly.pdbx_strand_id
1 'polypeptide(L)'
;MLLLFTIHVLAALVAPVLVRWWGRRAFYVLALAPASAAVWALTWTSRVQSGDWPVERISWIPQLGLELTFRLDTLSWFMTLIVGGVGALVLVYCAGYFSTTAHGLGRFGAVFVAFAGAMLGLVTSDDMLLLFIFWELTTVTSYLLIGHYNDRKASRRAAMQAIVITTAGGLAMLVGVLLLGEAAGTYRLSEVVAHPPGGGIATAAILCLFAGVATKSALIPFHFWLPAAMAAPTPVSAYLHAAAMVKAGIYLVARFAPAYATDATWRWCVIVLGCGTLLLGGYRSLRQHDLKLVLAFGTVSQLGLITLLVGLGTRATALAGLAMLGAHAMFKAALFLVVGVVDAATGTRDLRRLSGVGRALPLTALAGALATASMIGLPPFAGYVAKEAGLEALGHLDQGWTGSVLLVAVAVGSALTVAYGLRLWWGAFATKSAVIPESALVPDAVAAQVDGATSPGTTTTLATDADAEPARITTPSLNLVWPAMILAVLGLAVALLPQLGEHLLLPYADTYPEGEPGHLTLWAGFTPTFVLTLAILGGGLLLWLARERVERWQSGAYRGPEADQLYRRFMRRLDDVAADVTAITQRGSLPLYLGIILVVFVLSVGTVALTRTSWPSQVKAFDSPAQVVFAAATIASAVLAARARRRLKAIILLGIGGYAVAGLFLLQGAPDLALTQVLVETVTLVVFVLVLRRLPPYFSDRPLAASRWVRLTVALAVGLTVAGIALVAPGARIHAPVSQAFAEEAVHWGGGRNIVNVTLVDIRAWDTVGEISVLLVAATGVASLVFLSRRGGQIFRADEAPETRRVWSGPDPMAALRRRADRMRPDALHTDREWLRAGSTLAPQRRSVIFEVVVRLLFQTMIVYSLFLLFSGHNAPGGGFAAGLVVGIALTVRYLAGGRYELGEAAPVQPGTLLGIGLFLSAGVGLFALLLGGSVLQSWIVDIHLPVVGDLHLVTSVFFDVGVYLVVIGLVLDILRSLGAELDRRAEVGIDDAAGSDDVERSAVKR
;
A
#
# COMPACT_ATOMS: atom_id res chain seq x y z
N MET A 1 35.94 -5.93 -6.83
CA MET A 1 34.90 -5.17 -6.09
C MET A 1 33.83 -6.10 -5.54
N LEU A 2 33.34 -7.07 -6.31
CA LEU A 2 32.34 -8.06 -5.87
C LEU A 2 32.70 -8.75 -4.55
N LEU A 3 33.96 -9.13 -4.37
CA LEU A 3 34.44 -9.71 -3.11
C LEU A 3 34.22 -8.78 -1.90
N LEU A 4 34.40 -7.46 -2.06
CA LEU A 4 34.14 -6.48 -0.99
C LEU A 4 32.65 -6.44 -0.64
N PHE A 5 31.76 -6.52 -1.63
CA PHE A 5 30.32 -6.63 -1.38
C PHE A 5 29.98 -7.91 -0.64
N THR A 6 30.56 -9.04 -1.04
CA THR A 6 30.39 -10.31 -0.33
C THR A 6 30.84 -10.19 1.13
N ILE A 7 31.99 -9.54 1.40
CA ILE A 7 32.47 -9.30 2.77
C ILE A 7 31.44 -8.48 3.58
N HIS A 8 30.88 -7.40 3.01
CA HIS A 8 29.89 -6.58 3.71
C HIS A 8 28.58 -7.32 3.96
N VAL A 9 28.10 -8.09 2.99
CA VAL A 9 26.87 -8.91 3.13
C VAL A 9 27.07 -9.99 4.18
N LEU A 10 28.18 -10.74 4.14
CA LEU A 10 28.48 -11.77 5.13
C LEU A 10 28.65 -11.18 6.53
N ALA A 11 29.37 -10.05 6.66
CA ALA A 11 29.51 -9.38 7.94
C ALA A 11 28.16 -8.88 8.48
N ALA A 12 27.26 -8.39 7.62
CA ALA A 12 25.91 -8.00 8.02
C ALA A 12 25.06 -9.20 8.49
N LEU A 13 25.12 -10.34 7.79
CA LEU A 13 24.39 -11.57 8.14
C LEU A 13 24.88 -12.19 9.46
N VAL A 14 26.20 -12.16 9.68
CA VAL A 14 26.86 -12.78 10.84
C VAL A 14 26.88 -11.84 12.07
N ALA A 15 26.67 -10.53 11.89
CA ALA A 15 26.67 -9.54 12.96
C ALA A 15 25.78 -9.88 14.18
N PRO A 16 24.52 -10.34 14.03
CA PRO A 16 23.68 -10.70 15.18
C PRO A 16 24.28 -11.83 16.02
N VAL A 17 24.92 -12.81 15.36
CA VAL A 17 25.56 -13.95 16.03
C VAL A 17 26.84 -13.49 16.75
N LEU A 18 27.67 -12.69 16.09
CA LEU A 18 28.89 -12.14 16.70
C LEU A 18 28.59 -11.28 17.91
N VAL A 19 27.59 -10.41 17.82
CA VAL A 19 27.17 -9.56 18.96
C VAL A 19 26.58 -10.39 20.08
N ARG A 20 25.87 -11.49 19.78
CA ARG A 20 25.39 -12.42 20.81
C ARG A 20 26.54 -13.08 21.58
N TRP A 21 27.63 -13.44 20.90
CA TRP A 21 28.77 -14.11 21.53
C TRP A 21 29.75 -13.15 22.21
N TRP A 22 30.08 -12.03 21.56
CA TRP A 22 31.16 -11.12 21.99
C TRP A 22 30.64 -9.76 22.48
N GLY A 23 29.31 -9.58 22.55
CA GLY A 23 28.69 -8.33 22.96
C GLY A 23 29.15 -7.15 22.10
N ARG A 24 29.42 -6.00 22.74
CA ARG A 24 29.94 -4.80 22.08
C ARG A 24 31.35 -4.96 21.47
N ARG A 25 32.13 -5.97 21.86
CA ARG A 25 33.46 -6.20 21.24
C ARG A 25 33.36 -6.73 19.81
N ALA A 26 32.19 -7.27 19.42
CA ALA A 26 31.93 -7.68 18.04
C ALA A 26 32.12 -6.53 17.04
N PHE A 27 31.94 -5.27 17.44
CA PHE A 27 32.13 -4.11 16.56
C PHE A 27 33.56 -3.96 16.04
N TYR A 28 34.59 -4.45 16.76
CA TYR A 28 35.96 -4.48 16.24
C TYR A 28 36.10 -5.41 15.02
N VAL A 29 35.41 -6.55 15.04
CA VAL A 29 35.39 -7.49 13.91
C VAL A 29 34.56 -6.91 12.77
N LEU A 30 33.40 -6.33 13.07
CA LEU A 30 32.54 -5.71 12.06
C LEU A 30 33.25 -4.53 11.36
N ALA A 31 34.15 -3.83 12.06
CA ALA A 31 34.97 -2.76 11.46
C ALA A 31 35.90 -3.27 10.35
N LEU A 32 36.26 -4.56 10.33
CA LEU A 32 37.10 -5.14 9.29
C LEU A 32 36.44 -5.09 7.90
N ALA A 33 35.10 -5.13 7.83
CA ALA A 33 34.39 -5.06 6.55
C ALA A 33 34.64 -3.70 5.83
N PRO A 34 34.31 -2.53 6.38
CA PRO A 34 34.65 -1.26 5.75
C PRO A 34 36.16 -0.98 5.72
N ALA A 35 36.94 -1.49 6.69
CA ALA A 35 38.41 -1.37 6.63
C ALA A 35 38.99 -2.11 5.41
N SER A 36 38.45 -3.28 5.05
CA SER A 36 38.88 -4.02 3.86
C SER A 36 38.69 -3.22 2.58
N ALA A 37 37.61 -2.44 2.46
CA ALA A 37 37.38 -1.56 1.31
C ALA A 37 38.40 -0.41 1.26
N ALA A 38 38.72 0.21 2.40
CA ALA A 38 39.73 1.26 2.47
C ALA A 38 41.13 0.73 2.14
N VAL A 39 41.54 -0.39 2.74
CA VAL A 39 42.83 -1.04 2.46
C VAL A 39 42.92 -1.45 1.00
N TRP A 40 41.85 -2.04 0.45
CA TRP A 40 41.80 -2.39 -0.97
C TRP A 40 41.96 -1.15 -1.86
N ALA A 41 41.24 -0.06 -1.61
CA ALA A 41 41.40 1.18 -2.37
C ALA A 41 42.83 1.75 -2.28
N LEU A 42 43.50 1.65 -1.12
CA LEU A 42 44.91 2.05 -0.98
C LEU A 42 45.84 1.22 -1.88
N THR A 43 45.60 -0.09 -2.02
CA THR A 43 46.42 -0.96 -2.91
C THR A 43 46.28 -0.62 -4.39
N TRP A 44 45.19 0.04 -4.79
CA TRP A 44 44.94 0.45 -6.19
C TRP A 44 45.36 1.89 -6.50
N THR A 45 45.89 2.63 -5.52
CA THR A 45 46.22 4.07 -5.66
C THR A 45 47.09 4.37 -6.88
N SER A 46 48.18 3.63 -7.09
CA SER A 46 49.11 3.87 -8.20
C SER A 46 48.48 3.64 -9.58
N ARG A 47 47.62 2.62 -9.71
CA ARG A 47 46.91 2.31 -10.96
C ARG A 47 45.83 3.32 -11.28
N VAL A 48 45.05 3.73 -10.28
CA VAL A 48 44.02 4.77 -10.43
C VAL A 48 44.67 6.09 -10.85
N GLN A 49 45.81 6.45 -10.26
CA GLN A 49 46.58 7.64 -10.65
C GLN A 49 47.10 7.58 -12.09
N SER A 50 47.52 6.41 -12.58
CA SER A 50 47.98 6.24 -13.96
C SER A 50 46.84 6.18 -14.99
N GLY A 51 45.58 6.34 -14.57
CA GLY A 51 44.40 6.23 -15.44
C GLY A 51 43.97 4.78 -15.73
N ASP A 52 44.60 3.79 -15.11
CA ASP A 52 44.19 2.38 -15.19
C ASP A 52 43.09 2.12 -14.15
N TRP A 53 41.86 2.35 -14.57
CA TRP A 53 40.67 2.22 -13.73
C TRP A 53 40.12 0.78 -13.80
N PRO A 54 40.15 0.01 -12.69
CA PRO A 54 39.58 -1.33 -12.70
C PRO A 54 38.06 -1.27 -12.88
N VAL A 55 37.55 -2.08 -13.81
CA VAL A 55 36.14 -2.22 -14.12
C VAL A 55 35.74 -3.69 -14.01
N GLU A 56 34.71 -3.99 -13.23
CA GLU A 56 34.08 -5.31 -13.15
C GLU A 56 32.67 -5.22 -13.75
N ARG A 57 32.35 -6.10 -14.71
CA ARG A 57 31.06 -6.11 -15.40
C ARG A 57 30.44 -7.50 -15.36
N ILE A 58 29.20 -7.57 -14.91
CA ILE A 58 28.37 -8.78 -14.99
C ILE A 58 27.00 -8.40 -15.52
N SER A 59 26.53 -9.07 -16.56
CA SER A 59 25.16 -8.88 -17.04
C SER A 59 24.16 -9.43 -16.03
N TRP A 60 23.14 -8.65 -15.67
CA TRP A 60 22.12 -9.07 -14.69
C TRP A 60 20.74 -9.23 -15.32
N ILE A 61 20.21 -8.19 -15.97
CA ILE A 61 18.95 -8.26 -16.70
C ILE A 61 19.14 -7.64 -18.09
N PRO A 62 19.60 -8.44 -19.09
CA PRO A 62 19.92 -7.95 -20.44
C PRO A 62 18.75 -7.24 -21.12
N GLN A 63 17.52 -7.70 -20.87
CA GLN A 63 16.30 -7.15 -21.50
C GLN A 63 16.01 -5.70 -21.07
N LEU A 64 16.53 -5.30 -19.90
CA LEU A 64 16.39 -3.94 -19.37
C LEU A 64 17.68 -3.12 -19.56
N GLY A 65 18.69 -3.66 -20.24
CA GLY A 65 20.02 -3.05 -20.32
C GLY A 65 20.70 -2.91 -18.96
N LEU A 66 20.31 -3.72 -17.96
CA LEU A 66 20.78 -3.58 -16.58
C LEU A 66 22.00 -4.46 -16.31
N GLU A 67 23.13 -3.81 -16.01
CA GLU A 67 24.41 -4.48 -15.75
C GLU A 67 24.90 -4.19 -14.33
N LEU A 68 25.48 -5.21 -13.68
CA LEU A 68 26.30 -5.03 -12.47
C LEU A 68 27.69 -4.54 -12.90
N THR A 69 27.78 -3.26 -13.28
CA THR A 69 29.03 -2.62 -13.68
C THR A 69 29.57 -1.74 -12.56
N PHE A 70 30.77 -2.08 -12.09
CA PHE A 70 31.49 -1.35 -11.06
C PHE A 70 32.83 -0.81 -11.60
N ARG A 71 33.19 0.42 -11.23
CA ARG A 71 34.38 1.14 -11.71
C ARG A 71 35.04 1.95 -10.58
N LEU A 72 36.36 1.84 -10.47
CA LEU A 72 37.18 2.61 -9.51
C LEU A 72 38.02 3.66 -10.24
N ASP A 73 37.41 4.77 -10.62
CA ASP A 73 38.18 5.96 -11.00
C ASP A 73 38.56 6.79 -9.77
N THR A 74 39.22 7.94 -9.99
CA THR A 74 39.75 8.81 -8.94
C THR A 74 38.67 9.26 -7.94
N LEU A 75 37.46 9.59 -8.41
CA LEU A 75 36.36 9.99 -7.53
C LEU A 75 35.82 8.80 -6.73
N SER A 76 35.58 7.65 -7.38
CA SER A 76 35.15 6.41 -6.71
C SER A 76 36.17 5.97 -5.67
N TRP A 77 37.47 6.03 -6.01
CA TRP A 77 38.59 5.66 -5.15
C TRP A 77 38.60 6.52 -3.89
N PHE A 78 38.53 7.84 -4.05
CA PHE A 78 38.54 8.78 -2.93
C PHE A 78 37.33 8.58 -2.01
N MET A 79 36.14 8.41 -2.60
CA MET A 79 34.93 8.11 -1.84
C MET A 79 35.00 6.74 -1.13
N THR A 80 35.60 5.73 -1.75
CA THR A 80 35.80 4.41 -1.14
C THR A 80 36.70 4.50 0.10
N LEU A 81 37.78 5.30 0.05
CA LEU A 81 38.63 5.57 1.20
C LEU A 81 37.88 6.27 2.33
N ILE A 82 37.03 7.25 2.01
CA ILE A 82 36.23 7.98 3.00
C ILE A 82 35.19 7.06 3.64
N VAL A 83 34.40 6.36 2.82
CA VAL A 83 33.32 5.47 3.27
C VAL A 83 33.88 4.31 4.08
N GLY A 84 34.95 3.68 3.62
CA GLY A 84 35.61 2.57 4.32
C GLY A 84 36.38 3.00 5.57
N GLY A 85 37.22 4.02 5.44
CA GLY A 85 38.12 4.46 6.52
C GLY A 85 37.37 5.07 7.70
N VAL A 86 36.47 6.04 7.43
CA VAL A 86 35.63 6.62 8.50
C VAL A 86 34.66 5.57 9.05
N GLY A 87 34.11 4.71 8.19
CA GLY A 87 33.19 3.64 8.61
C GLY A 87 33.84 2.66 9.59
N ALA A 88 35.08 2.25 9.32
CA ALA A 88 35.85 1.39 10.21
C ALA A 88 36.08 2.07 11.57
N LEU A 89 36.56 3.33 11.57
CA LEU A 89 36.81 4.06 12.82
C LEU A 89 35.54 4.31 13.64
N VAL A 90 34.40 4.56 12.99
CA VAL A 90 33.11 4.72 13.68
C VAL A 90 32.62 3.38 14.26
N LEU A 91 32.78 2.26 13.55
CA LEU A 91 32.45 0.95 14.12
C LEU A 91 33.34 0.63 15.32
N VAL A 92 34.63 0.95 15.25
CA VAL A 92 35.50 0.80 16.42
C VAL A 92 35.03 1.67 17.59
N TYR A 93 34.62 2.91 17.33
CA TYR A 93 34.02 3.79 18.34
C TYR A 93 32.74 3.18 18.97
N CYS A 94 31.90 2.48 18.20
CA CYS A 94 30.70 1.80 18.72
C CYS A 94 31.02 0.81 19.86
N ALA A 95 32.19 0.17 19.84
CA ALA A 95 32.60 -0.78 20.89
C ALA A 95 32.75 -0.11 22.27
N GLY A 96 33.16 1.17 22.29
CA GLY A 96 33.27 1.98 23.51
C GLY A 96 31.99 2.75 23.85
N TYR A 97 31.18 3.10 22.85
CA TYR A 97 30.01 3.98 23.00
C TYR A 97 28.80 3.28 23.64
N PHE A 98 28.49 2.05 23.21
CA PHE A 98 27.33 1.33 23.74
C PHE A 98 27.63 0.69 25.11
N SER A 99 26.64 0.75 26.01
CA SER A 99 26.69 0.03 27.28
C SER A 99 26.58 -1.48 27.06
N THR A 100 27.03 -2.26 28.03
CA THR A 100 26.90 -3.73 28.01
C THR A 100 25.45 -4.21 28.08
N THR A 101 24.54 -3.36 28.54
CA THR A 101 23.10 -3.63 28.68
C THR A 101 22.26 -3.10 27.52
N ALA A 102 22.87 -2.48 26.50
CA ALA A 102 22.14 -1.92 25.37
C ALA A 102 21.46 -3.02 24.53
N HIS A 103 20.18 -2.81 24.22
CA HIS A 103 19.40 -3.76 23.42
C HIS A 103 19.56 -3.50 21.91
N GLY A 104 19.35 -4.55 21.09
CA GLY A 104 19.31 -4.41 19.64
C GLY A 104 20.65 -4.21 18.93
N LEU A 105 21.79 -4.38 19.62
CA LEU A 105 23.13 -4.18 19.07
C LEU A 105 23.45 -5.09 17.86
N GLY A 106 22.92 -6.32 17.84
CA GLY A 106 23.10 -7.25 16.72
C GLY A 106 22.49 -6.72 15.42
N ARG A 107 21.24 -6.25 15.49
CA ARG A 107 20.56 -5.56 14.38
C ARG A 107 21.28 -4.28 14.00
N PHE A 108 21.71 -3.48 14.98
CA PHE A 108 22.45 -2.24 14.73
C PHE A 108 23.72 -2.50 13.91
N GLY A 109 24.56 -3.45 14.34
CA GLY A 109 25.79 -3.82 13.63
C GLY A 109 25.52 -4.36 12.23
N ALA A 110 24.52 -5.22 12.08
CA ALA A 110 24.11 -5.76 10.78
C ALA A 110 23.73 -4.64 9.79
N VAL A 111 22.84 -3.74 10.23
CA VAL A 111 22.35 -2.64 9.39
C VAL A 111 23.46 -1.62 9.12
N PHE A 112 24.37 -1.36 10.07
CA PHE A 112 25.48 -0.43 9.86
C PHE A 112 26.43 -0.93 8.78
N VAL A 113 26.83 -2.20 8.83
CA VAL A 113 27.72 -2.79 7.81
C VAL A 113 27.00 -2.92 6.47
N ALA A 114 25.70 -3.26 6.47
CA ALA A 114 24.89 -3.24 5.25
C ALA A 114 24.82 -1.83 4.63
N PHE A 115 24.65 -0.79 5.44
CA PHE A 115 24.67 0.60 4.99
C PHE A 115 26.05 0.99 4.41
N ALA A 116 27.16 0.58 5.05
CA ALA A 116 28.51 0.79 4.52
C ALA A 116 28.71 0.08 3.16
N GLY A 117 28.22 -1.16 3.03
CA GLY A 117 28.25 -1.91 1.77
C GLY A 117 27.37 -1.28 0.68
N ALA A 118 26.19 -0.77 1.05
CA ALA A 118 25.32 -0.04 0.13
C ALA A 118 25.98 1.25 -0.38
N MET A 119 26.64 1.99 0.52
CA MET A 119 27.37 3.20 0.15
C MET A 119 28.59 2.88 -0.73
N LEU A 120 29.32 1.79 -0.44
CA LEU A 120 30.39 1.29 -1.32
C LEU A 120 29.86 0.97 -2.72
N GLY A 121 28.67 0.37 -2.81
CA GLY A 121 28.02 0.04 -4.08
C GLY A 121 27.66 1.29 -4.86
N LEU A 122 27.06 2.27 -4.19
CA LEU A 122 26.70 3.56 -4.77
C LEU A 122 27.91 4.27 -5.37
N VAL A 123 29.03 4.34 -4.63
CA VAL A 123 30.22 5.09 -5.07
C VAL A 123 31.10 4.34 -6.05
N THR A 124 30.83 3.06 -6.33
CA THR A 124 31.58 2.29 -7.33
C THR A 124 30.73 1.92 -8.54
N SER A 125 29.42 2.20 -8.53
CA SER A 125 28.53 1.90 -9.67
C SER A 125 28.84 2.78 -10.87
N ASP A 126 29.00 2.16 -12.03
CA ASP A 126 29.12 2.82 -13.35
C ASP A 126 27.84 2.67 -14.19
N ASP A 127 26.84 1.95 -13.69
CA ASP A 127 25.50 1.86 -14.26
C ASP A 127 24.54 2.73 -13.44
N MET A 128 23.79 3.62 -14.10
CA MET A 128 22.91 4.61 -13.44
C MET A 128 21.71 3.95 -12.74
N LEU A 129 21.19 2.84 -13.27
CA LEU A 129 20.11 2.08 -12.64
C LEU A 129 20.65 1.31 -11.43
N LEU A 130 21.86 0.74 -11.53
CA LEU A 130 22.54 0.13 -10.40
C LEU A 130 22.84 1.15 -9.29
N LEU A 131 23.30 2.35 -9.67
CA LEU A 131 23.50 3.46 -8.76
C LEU A 131 22.20 3.79 -8.03
N PHE A 132 21.05 3.83 -8.72
CA PHE A 132 19.75 4.01 -8.10
C PHE A 132 19.38 2.89 -7.11
N ILE A 133 19.68 1.63 -7.43
CA ILE A 133 19.43 0.50 -6.51
C ILE A 133 20.23 0.68 -5.21
N PHE A 134 21.53 1.00 -5.30
CA PHE A 134 22.33 1.28 -4.12
C PHE A 134 21.92 2.58 -3.42
N TRP A 135 21.45 3.56 -4.17
CA TRP A 135 20.83 4.78 -3.63
C TRP A 135 19.64 4.45 -2.73
N GLU A 136 18.72 3.61 -3.16
CA GLU A 136 17.59 3.21 -2.32
C GLU A 136 18.01 2.26 -1.18
N LEU A 137 19.00 1.39 -1.41
CA LEU A 137 19.53 0.55 -0.34
C LEU A 137 20.12 1.39 0.80
N THR A 138 20.81 2.50 0.50
CA THR A 138 21.24 3.47 1.52
C THR A 138 20.06 4.19 2.18
N THR A 139 18.98 4.49 1.44
CA THR A 139 17.73 5.05 2.03
C THR A 139 17.17 4.10 3.09
N VAL A 140 16.93 2.84 2.72
CA VAL A 140 16.32 1.84 3.61
C VAL A 140 17.19 1.56 4.83
N THR A 141 18.49 1.35 4.62
CA THR A 141 19.41 1.06 5.73
C THR A 141 19.61 2.28 6.65
N SER A 142 19.65 3.51 6.12
CA SER A 142 19.68 4.73 6.94
C SER A 142 18.41 4.93 7.76
N TYR A 143 17.23 4.64 7.20
CA TYR A 143 15.95 4.64 7.92
C TYR A 143 16.01 3.73 9.15
N LEU A 144 16.53 2.51 8.98
CA LEU A 144 16.66 1.54 10.06
C LEU A 144 17.69 1.97 11.13
N LEU A 145 18.74 2.70 10.74
CA LEU A 145 19.73 3.25 11.67
C LEU A 145 19.19 4.46 12.45
N ILE A 146 18.47 5.35 11.79
CA ILE A 146 17.81 6.52 12.43
C ILE A 146 16.73 6.04 13.40
N GLY A 147 15.97 5.02 13.00
CA GLY A 147 14.92 4.36 13.77
C GLY A 147 15.42 3.29 14.76
N HIS A 148 16.70 3.29 15.14
CA HIS A 148 17.26 2.27 16.05
C HIS A 148 16.50 2.20 17.37
N TYR A 149 16.20 3.35 17.98
CA TYR A 149 15.37 3.47 19.18
C TYR A 149 13.88 3.51 18.83
N ASN A 150 13.38 2.40 18.28
CA ASN A 150 12.01 2.29 17.76
C ASN A 150 10.91 2.43 18.84
N ASP A 151 11.24 2.29 20.11
CA ASP A 151 10.39 2.55 21.27
C ASP A 151 10.02 4.04 21.39
N ARG A 152 10.88 4.94 20.89
CA ARG A 152 10.72 6.39 21.01
C ARG A 152 9.92 6.97 19.84
N LYS A 153 8.84 7.70 20.15
CA LYS A 153 8.01 8.42 19.17
C LYS A 153 8.84 9.37 18.29
N ALA A 154 9.80 10.09 18.89
CA ALA A 154 10.67 11.02 18.18
C ALA A 154 11.59 10.32 17.16
N SER A 155 12.21 9.18 17.52
CA SER A 155 13.08 8.41 16.61
C SER A 155 12.27 7.80 15.46
N ARG A 156 11.09 7.23 15.73
CA ARG A 156 10.19 6.74 14.68
C ARG A 156 9.77 7.85 13.71
N ARG A 157 9.38 9.02 14.24
CA ARG A 157 8.96 10.16 13.42
C ARG A 157 10.11 10.69 12.56
N ALA A 158 11.31 10.84 13.13
CA ALA A 158 12.50 11.28 12.41
C ALA A 158 12.89 10.29 11.30
N ALA A 159 12.86 8.99 11.58
CA ALA A 159 13.11 7.95 10.59
C ALA A 159 12.07 8.02 9.46
N MET A 160 10.77 8.07 9.79
CA MET A 160 9.69 8.17 8.80
C MET A 160 9.82 9.41 7.92
N GLN A 161 10.15 10.55 8.51
CA GLN A 161 10.39 11.79 7.77
C GLN A 161 11.59 11.66 6.81
N ALA A 162 12.70 11.07 7.26
CA ALA A 162 13.87 10.85 6.43
C ALA A 162 13.57 9.93 5.23
N ILE A 163 12.92 8.78 5.46
CA ILE A 163 12.59 7.84 4.36
C ILE A 163 11.61 8.45 3.36
N VAL A 164 10.56 9.14 3.82
CA VAL A 164 9.57 9.75 2.91
C VAL A 164 10.23 10.79 2.00
N ILE A 165 11.04 11.69 2.56
CA ILE A 165 11.68 12.76 1.79
C ILE A 165 12.74 12.22 0.84
N THR A 166 13.58 11.31 1.32
CA THR A 166 14.68 10.77 0.51
C THR A 166 14.21 9.78 -0.55
N THR A 167 13.14 9.02 -0.29
CA THR A 167 12.50 8.16 -1.31
C THR A 167 11.79 9.00 -2.35
N ALA A 168 11.06 10.06 -1.96
CA ALA A 168 10.40 10.95 -2.92
C ALA A 168 11.41 11.58 -3.89
N GLY A 169 12.55 12.07 -3.38
CA GLY A 169 13.62 12.58 -4.23
C GLY A 169 14.37 11.49 -5.01
N GLY A 170 14.55 10.29 -4.44
CA GLY A 170 15.12 9.14 -5.15
C GLY A 170 14.26 8.69 -6.34
N LEU A 171 12.93 8.64 -6.17
CA LEU A 171 12.01 8.34 -7.27
C LEU A 171 12.01 9.44 -8.34
N ALA A 172 12.09 10.72 -7.94
CA ALA A 172 12.26 11.81 -8.91
C ALA A 172 13.59 11.68 -9.67
N MET A 173 14.67 11.32 -8.97
CA MET A 173 15.97 11.02 -9.58
C MET A 173 15.91 9.85 -10.55
N LEU A 174 15.15 8.79 -10.23
CA LEU A 174 14.94 7.65 -11.13
C LEU A 174 14.32 8.10 -12.45
N VAL A 175 13.32 8.99 -12.42
CA VAL A 175 12.77 9.58 -13.65
C VAL A 175 13.87 10.29 -14.44
N GLY A 176 14.74 11.06 -13.79
CA GLY A 176 15.88 11.71 -14.45
C GLY A 176 16.88 10.71 -15.05
N VAL A 177 17.19 9.63 -14.33
CA VAL A 177 18.05 8.54 -14.82
C VAL A 177 17.47 7.86 -16.04
N LEU A 178 16.16 7.57 -16.04
CA LEU A 178 15.47 6.97 -17.18
C LEU A 178 15.47 7.90 -18.40
N LEU A 179 15.18 9.19 -18.20
CA LEU A 179 15.20 10.18 -19.28
C LEU A 179 16.59 10.32 -19.91
N LEU A 180 17.66 10.37 -19.11
CA LEU A 180 19.03 10.44 -19.62
C LEU A 180 19.45 9.14 -20.32
N GLY A 181 19.14 7.99 -19.73
CA GLY A 181 19.54 6.70 -20.29
C GLY A 181 18.88 6.43 -21.64
N GLU A 182 17.59 6.76 -21.78
CA GLU A 182 16.88 6.69 -23.06
C GLU A 182 17.41 7.69 -24.09
N ALA A 183 17.71 8.93 -23.67
CA ALA A 183 18.26 9.95 -24.57
C ALA A 183 19.69 9.64 -25.03
N ALA A 184 20.50 8.98 -24.19
CA ALA A 184 21.87 8.58 -24.50
C ALA A 184 21.96 7.20 -25.19
N GLY A 185 20.90 6.39 -25.13
CA GLY A 185 20.89 5.00 -25.61
C GLY A 185 21.69 4.01 -24.75
N THR A 186 22.09 4.41 -23.53
CA THR A 186 22.90 3.61 -22.61
C THR A 186 22.66 4.07 -21.17
N TYR A 187 22.66 3.13 -20.21
CA TYR A 187 22.59 3.44 -18.77
C TYR A 187 23.98 3.54 -18.12
N ARG A 188 25.06 3.44 -18.89
CA ARG A 188 26.41 3.59 -18.35
C ARG A 188 26.75 5.04 -18.10
N LEU A 189 27.03 5.35 -16.85
CA LEU A 189 27.38 6.68 -16.38
C LEU A 189 28.62 7.23 -17.09
N SER A 190 29.68 6.42 -17.22
CA SER A 190 30.90 6.83 -17.93
C SER A 190 30.67 7.18 -19.41
N GLU A 191 29.74 6.50 -20.09
CA GLU A 191 29.38 6.79 -21.49
C GLU A 191 28.50 8.03 -21.62
N VAL A 192 27.50 8.18 -20.73
CA VAL A 192 26.62 9.35 -20.66
C VAL A 192 27.41 10.63 -20.35
N VAL A 193 28.39 10.57 -19.46
CA VAL A 193 29.24 11.72 -19.12
C VAL A 193 30.17 12.09 -20.27
N ALA A 194 30.67 11.11 -21.03
CA ALA A 194 31.52 11.36 -22.18
C ALA A 194 30.75 11.94 -23.38
N HIS A 195 29.49 11.54 -23.57
CA HIS A 195 28.62 12.00 -24.66
C HIS A 195 27.25 12.44 -24.12
N PRO A 196 27.18 13.60 -23.43
CA PRO A 196 25.96 14.01 -22.75
C PRO A 196 24.85 14.37 -23.73
N PRO A 197 23.63 13.80 -23.57
CA PRO A 197 22.48 14.25 -24.34
C PRO A 197 22.11 15.70 -23.94
N GLY A 198 21.66 16.48 -24.93
CA GLY A 198 21.22 17.86 -24.76
C GLY A 198 19.71 18.06 -24.97
N GLY A 199 19.27 19.33 -24.98
CA GLY A 199 17.89 19.70 -25.25
C GLY A 199 16.93 19.57 -24.05
N GLY A 200 15.63 19.67 -24.30
CA GLY A 200 14.61 19.76 -23.24
C GLY A 200 14.51 18.52 -22.34
N ILE A 201 14.82 17.33 -22.87
CA ILE A 201 14.86 16.08 -22.08
C ILE A 201 16.01 16.13 -21.07
N ALA A 202 17.19 16.62 -21.47
CA ALA A 202 18.33 16.79 -20.57
C ALA A 202 18.00 17.81 -19.46
N THR A 203 17.33 18.92 -19.79
CA THR A 203 16.87 19.90 -18.79
C THR A 203 15.94 19.26 -17.76
N ALA A 204 14.92 18.51 -18.19
CA ALA A 204 14.00 17.82 -17.30
C ALA A 204 14.74 16.80 -16.42
N ALA A 205 15.68 16.06 -17.01
CA ALA A 205 16.47 15.09 -16.28
C ALA A 205 17.38 15.72 -15.24
N ILE A 206 18.07 16.83 -15.55
CA ILE A 206 18.88 17.60 -14.60
C ILE A 206 18.04 18.04 -13.40
N LEU A 207 16.84 18.59 -13.61
CA LEU A 207 15.95 18.99 -12.52
C LEU A 207 15.55 17.79 -11.63
N CYS A 208 15.22 16.66 -12.26
CA CYS A 208 14.92 15.41 -11.57
C CYS A 208 16.12 14.86 -10.77
N LEU A 209 17.33 14.90 -11.33
CA LEU A 209 18.56 14.53 -10.62
C LEU A 209 18.79 15.44 -9.41
N PHE A 210 18.63 16.76 -9.57
CA PHE A 210 18.79 17.71 -8.46
C PHE A 210 17.73 17.55 -7.37
N ALA A 211 16.52 17.04 -7.68
CA ALA A 211 15.57 16.64 -6.65
C ALA A 211 16.11 15.50 -5.76
N GLY A 212 16.78 14.51 -6.36
CA GLY A 212 17.53 13.49 -5.65
C GLY A 212 18.70 14.06 -4.83
N VAL A 213 19.54 14.89 -5.45
CA VAL A 213 20.68 15.54 -4.79
C VAL A 213 20.23 16.35 -3.57
N ALA A 214 19.21 17.19 -3.74
CA ALA A 214 18.73 18.09 -2.71
C ALA A 214 18.14 17.35 -1.51
N THR A 215 17.37 16.29 -1.75
CA THR A 215 16.78 15.47 -0.69
C THR A 215 17.84 14.65 0.06
N LYS A 216 18.75 13.96 -0.64
CA LYS A 216 19.75 13.08 0.00
C LYS A 216 20.89 13.82 0.70
N SER A 217 21.28 14.98 0.17
CA SER A 217 22.35 15.83 0.74
C SER A 217 21.83 16.92 1.66
N ALA A 218 20.53 16.89 2.02
CA ALA A 218 19.90 17.86 2.89
C ALA A 218 20.12 19.32 2.45
N LEU A 219 19.99 19.58 1.14
CA LEU A 219 20.00 20.95 0.60
C LEU A 219 18.62 21.59 0.78
N ILE A 220 18.55 22.91 0.71
CA ILE A 220 17.26 23.64 0.73
C ILE A 220 16.40 23.20 -0.47
N PRO A 221 15.08 23.03 -0.30
CA PRO A 221 14.28 23.22 0.92
C PRO A 221 14.14 21.97 1.80
N PHE A 222 14.84 20.88 1.47
CA PHE A 222 14.69 19.56 2.09
C PHE A 222 15.66 19.30 3.26
N HIS A 223 16.41 20.30 3.70
CA HIS A 223 17.46 20.17 4.73
C HIS A 223 16.95 19.70 6.11
N PHE A 224 15.65 19.82 6.38
CA PHE A 224 15.06 19.69 7.70
C PHE A 224 14.99 18.25 8.24
N TRP A 225 15.09 17.22 7.40
CA TRP A 225 15.20 15.83 7.88
C TRP A 225 16.52 15.55 8.58
N LEU A 226 17.60 16.26 8.22
CA LEU A 226 18.94 16.01 8.75
C LEU A 226 19.05 16.40 10.25
N PRO A 227 18.62 17.60 10.69
CA PRO A 227 18.50 17.91 12.11
C PRO A 227 17.56 16.95 12.86
N ALA A 228 16.44 16.54 12.25
CA ALA A 228 15.52 15.58 12.86
C ALA A 228 16.18 14.20 13.08
N ALA A 229 17.04 13.78 12.15
CA ALA A 229 17.80 12.53 12.24
C ALA A 229 18.84 12.50 13.38
N MET A 230 19.10 13.61 14.08
CA MET A 230 19.93 13.63 15.30
C MET A 230 19.33 12.85 16.48
N ALA A 231 18.10 12.35 16.34
CA ALA A 231 17.51 11.35 17.24
C ALA A 231 18.27 10.01 17.23
N ALA A 232 19.06 9.74 16.20
CA ALA A 232 19.88 8.53 16.08
C ALA A 232 21.04 8.49 17.09
N PRO A 233 21.59 7.29 17.39
CA PRO A 233 22.85 7.15 18.11
C PRO A 233 23.96 7.99 17.48
N THR A 234 24.85 8.57 18.30
CA THR A 234 25.91 9.46 17.79
C THR A 234 26.84 8.82 16.75
N PRO A 235 27.22 7.52 16.84
CA PRO A 235 27.99 6.87 15.78
C PRO A 235 27.28 6.90 14.41
N VAL A 236 25.94 6.76 14.39
CA VAL A 236 25.15 6.86 13.15
C VAL A 236 25.28 8.27 12.59
N SER A 237 25.12 9.30 13.43
CA SER A 237 25.28 10.69 13.01
C SER A 237 26.69 10.97 12.47
N ALA A 238 27.73 10.46 13.14
CA ALA A 238 29.12 10.59 12.69
C ALA A 238 29.32 9.98 11.30
N TYR A 239 28.76 8.80 11.02
CA TYR A 239 28.95 8.14 9.73
C TYR A 239 28.06 8.72 8.61
N LEU A 240 26.75 8.83 8.85
CA LEU A 240 25.78 9.30 7.85
C LEU A 240 26.05 10.74 7.42
N HIS A 241 26.46 11.60 8.35
CA HIS A 241 26.58 13.04 8.10
C HIS A 241 28.03 13.49 7.82
N ALA A 242 29.02 12.67 8.14
CA ALA A 242 30.40 12.96 7.80
C ALA A 242 30.93 12.19 6.60
N ALA A 243 30.56 10.92 6.35
CA ALA A 243 31.27 10.10 5.35
C ALA A 243 30.38 9.46 4.30
N ALA A 244 29.10 9.23 4.59
CA ALA A 244 28.26 8.38 3.74
C ALA A 244 27.04 9.11 3.16
N MET A 245 25.86 8.97 3.79
CA MET A 245 24.56 9.31 3.19
C MET A 245 24.50 10.71 2.56
N VAL A 246 24.93 11.72 3.30
CA VAL A 246 24.82 13.12 2.83
C VAL A 246 25.81 13.47 1.73
N LYS A 247 26.82 12.63 1.50
CA LYS A 247 27.77 12.77 0.39
C LYS A 247 27.28 12.05 -0.87
N ALA A 248 26.26 11.22 -0.80
CA ALA A 248 25.75 10.50 -1.98
C ALA A 248 25.25 11.45 -3.07
N GLY A 249 24.47 12.49 -2.71
CA GLY A 249 24.04 13.48 -3.69
C GLY A 249 25.18 14.40 -4.16
N ILE A 250 26.14 14.73 -3.28
CA ILE A 250 27.35 15.47 -3.69
C ILE A 250 28.18 14.64 -4.68
N TYR A 251 28.33 13.35 -4.43
CA TYR A 251 28.99 12.42 -5.34
C TYR A 251 28.26 12.37 -6.69
N LEU A 252 26.93 12.39 -6.70
CA LEU A 252 26.16 12.48 -7.95
C LEU A 252 26.41 13.80 -8.68
N VAL A 253 26.48 14.93 -7.98
CA VAL A 253 26.87 16.24 -8.57
C VAL A 253 28.27 16.15 -9.16
N ALA A 254 29.22 15.59 -8.42
CA ALA A 254 30.60 15.36 -8.86
C ALA A 254 30.67 14.50 -10.14
N ARG A 255 29.81 13.49 -10.24
CA ARG A 255 29.76 12.59 -11.39
C ARG A 255 29.29 13.26 -12.67
N PHE A 256 28.28 14.11 -12.58
CA PHE A 256 27.66 14.74 -13.75
C PHE A 256 28.22 16.13 -14.05
N ALA A 257 28.93 16.77 -13.12
CA ALA A 257 29.52 18.10 -13.32
C ALA A 257 30.47 18.19 -14.53
N PRO A 258 31.38 17.23 -14.79
CA PRO A 258 32.22 17.26 -15.99
C PRO A 258 31.44 17.39 -17.30
N ALA A 259 30.23 16.81 -17.36
CA ALA A 259 29.38 16.82 -18.55
C ALA A 259 28.43 18.03 -18.62
N TYR A 260 27.89 18.47 -17.50
CA TYR A 260 26.78 19.42 -17.46
C TYR A 260 27.10 20.77 -16.80
N ALA A 261 28.30 21.02 -16.29
CA ALA A 261 28.58 22.26 -15.57
C ALA A 261 28.44 23.55 -16.40
N THR A 262 28.57 23.44 -17.72
CA THR A 262 28.34 24.56 -18.66
C THR A 262 26.85 24.76 -19.00
N ASP A 263 25.97 23.81 -18.66
CA ASP A 263 24.52 23.96 -18.84
C ASP A 263 23.95 25.01 -17.86
N ALA A 264 23.11 25.89 -18.39
CA ALA A 264 22.54 26.98 -17.61
C ALA A 264 21.67 26.49 -16.45
N THR A 265 20.87 25.43 -16.67
CA THR A 265 19.97 24.86 -15.66
C THR A 265 20.79 24.25 -14.54
N TRP A 266 21.81 23.45 -14.89
CA TRP A 266 22.75 22.89 -13.93
C TRP A 266 23.38 23.98 -13.06
N ARG A 267 23.97 25.01 -13.68
CA ARG A 267 24.66 26.09 -12.98
C ARG A 267 23.74 26.81 -12.00
N TRP A 268 22.51 27.13 -12.40
CA TRP A 268 21.54 27.76 -11.51
C TRP A 268 21.10 26.85 -10.36
N CYS A 269 20.90 25.56 -10.60
CA CYS A 269 20.61 24.61 -9.53
C CYS A 269 21.76 24.55 -8.51
N VAL A 270 23.01 24.43 -8.96
CA VAL A 270 24.19 24.42 -8.08
C VAL A 270 24.29 25.70 -7.27
N ILE A 271 24.20 26.87 -7.91
CA ILE A 271 24.34 28.17 -7.22
C ILE A 271 23.22 28.39 -6.20
N VAL A 272 21.96 28.21 -6.60
CA VAL A 272 20.81 28.48 -5.73
C VAL A 272 20.78 27.52 -4.55
N LEU A 273 20.90 26.22 -4.81
CA LEU A 273 20.89 25.21 -3.77
C LEU A 273 22.14 25.33 -2.88
N GLY A 274 23.32 25.52 -3.47
CA GLY A 274 24.59 25.63 -2.76
C GLY A 274 24.67 26.85 -1.85
N CYS A 275 24.49 28.07 -2.40
CA CYS A 275 24.56 29.32 -1.64
C CYS A 275 23.46 29.39 -0.58
N GLY A 276 22.22 29.05 -0.94
CA GLY A 276 21.11 29.04 -0.01
C GLY A 276 21.39 28.12 1.18
N THR A 277 21.83 26.89 0.90
CA THR A 277 22.11 25.87 1.92
C THR A 277 23.30 26.29 2.81
N LEU A 278 24.36 26.84 2.22
CA LEU A 278 25.54 27.34 2.94
C LEU A 278 25.14 28.39 3.99
N LEU A 279 24.41 29.43 3.56
CA LEU A 279 24.01 30.57 4.38
C LEU A 279 22.96 30.18 5.42
N LEU A 280 21.89 29.47 5.03
CA LEU A 280 20.84 29.05 5.94
C LEU A 280 21.37 28.10 7.01
N GLY A 281 22.22 27.14 6.62
CA GLY A 281 22.84 26.21 7.56
C GLY A 281 23.68 26.94 8.60
N GLY A 282 24.54 27.88 8.17
CA GLY A 282 25.37 28.69 9.06
C GLY A 282 24.54 29.53 10.03
N TYR A 283 23.51 30.22 9.50
CA TYR A 283 22.60 31.03 10.30
C TYR A 283 21.81 30.20 11.32
N ARG A 284 21.25 29.05 10.90
CA ARG A 284 20.48 28.15 11.78
C ARG A 284 21.36 27.50 12.85
N SER A 285 22.62 27.20 12.54
CA SER A 285 23.59 26.62 13.48
C SER A 285 23.84 27.54 14.69
N LEU A 286 23.99 28.85 14.45
CA LEU A 286 24.15 29.86 15.50
C LEU A 286 22.92 30.00 16.43
N ARG A 287 21.77 29.44 16.06
CA ARG A 287 20.56 29.44 16.88
C ARG A 287 20.41 28.20 17.75
N GLN A 288 21.19 27.15 17.51
CA GLN A 288 21.01 25.87 18.21
C GLN A 288 21.75 25.85 19.55
N HIS A 289 21.18 25.17 20.53
CA HIS A 289 21.77 25.02 21.88
C HIS A 289 22.23 23.59 22.16
N ASP A 290 21.74 22.59 21.40
CA ASP A 290 22.23 21.22 21.44
C ASP A 290 23.43 21.04 20.52
N LEU A 291 24.49 20.40 21.04
CA LEU A 291 25.74 20.15 20.30
C LEU A 291 25.55 19.40 18.97
N LYS A 292 24.69 18.36 18.92
CA LYS A 292 24.44 17.63 17.68
C LYS A 292 23.66 18.48 16.69
N LEU A 293 22.72 19.29 17.14
CA LEU A 293 21.95 20.18 16.26
C LEU A 293 22.83 21.29 15.65
N VAL A 294 23.76 21.87 16.43
CA VAL A 294 24.79 22.79 15.90
C VAL A 294 25.60 22.09 14.80
N LEU A 295 26.06 20.85 15.05
CA LEU A 295 26.79 20.08 14.05
C LEU A 295 25.95 19.69 12.83
N ALA A 296 24.66 19.40 13.00
CA ALA A 296 23.75 19.05 11.91
C ALA A 296 23.57 20.24 10.95
N PHE A 297 23.20 21.42 11.45
CA PHE A 297 23.10 22.62 10.60
C PHE A 297 24.46 23.09 10.08
N GLY A 298 25.53 22.91 10.85
CA GLY A 298 26.89 23.12 10.36
C GLY A 298 27.27 22.14 9.25
N THR A 299 26.70 20.93 9.23
CA THR A 299 26.87 19.96 8.13
C THR A 299 26.11 20.44 6.90
N VAL A 300 24.84 20.83 7.04
CA VAL A 300 24.05 21.47 5.96
C VAL A 300 24.87 22.60 5.30
N SER A 301 25.42 23.50 6.12
CA SER A 301 26.26 24.61 5.65
C SER A 301 27.47 24.14 4.82
N GLN A 302 28.22 23.15 5.30
CA GLN A 302 29.38 22.61 4.60
C GLN A 302 29.03 21.83 3.32
N LEU A 303 27.91 21.11 3.30
CA LEU A 303 27.42 20.44 2.09
C LEU A 303 27.03 21.45 1.01
N GLY A 304 26.48 22.61 1.40
CA GLY A 304 26.26 23.74 0.49
C GLY A 304 27.57 24.23 -0.15
N LEU A 305 28.61 24.43 0.65
CA LEU A 305 29.95 24.80 0.14
C LEU A 305 30.53 23.74 -0.81
N ILE A 306 30.50 22.47 -0.44
CA ILE A 306 31.05 21.39 -1.27
C ILE A 306 30.25 21.26 -2.58
N THR A 307 28.93 21.41 -2.54
CA THR A 307 28.08 21.39 -3.74
C THR A 307 28.46 22.50 -4.71
N LEU A 308 28.75 23.71 -4.21
CA LEU A 308 29.26 24.80 -5.04
C LEU A 308 30.60 24.43 -5.67
N LEU A 309 31.61 24.10 -4.85
CA LEU A 309 32.96 23.85 -5.33
C LEU A 309 33.03 22.72 -6.37
N VAL A 310 32.29 21.63 -6.15
CA VAL A 310 32.29 20.48 -7.07
C VAL A 310 31.39 20.74 -8.29
N GLY A 311 30.34 21.56 -8.18
CA GLY A 311 29.35 21.73 -9.23
C GLY A 311 29.60 22.88 -10.23
N LEU A 312 30.50 23.82 -9.94
CA LEU A 312 30.68 25.06 -10.72
C LEU A 312 31.41 24.90 -12.06
N GLY A 313 32.17 23.82 -12.25
CA GLY A 313 32.66 23.45 -13.58
C GLY A 313 34.11 23.78 -13.92
N THR A 314 34.92 24.29 -12.98
CA THR A 314 36.34 24.57 -13.26
C THR A 314 37.27 23.57 -12.58
N ARG A 315 38.44 23.30 -13.20
CA ARG A 315 39.46 22.38 -12.63
C ARG A 315 39.87 22.78 -11.21
N ALA A 316 40.14 24.06 -10.98
CA ALA A 316 40.52 24.57 -9.66
C ALA A 316 39.41 24.39 -8.60
N THR A 317 38.14 24.68 -8.93
CA THR A 317 37.02 24.50 -7.99
C THR A 317 36.76 23.01 -7.71
N ALA A 318 36.89 22.15 -8.71
CA ALA A 318 36.79 20.70 -8.56
C ALA A 318 37.84 20.14 -7.59
N LEU A 319 39.10 20.54 -7.74
CA LEU A 319 40.20 20.15 -6.85
C LEU A 319 39.95 20.59 -5.41
N ALA A 320 39.59 21.87 -5.22
CA ALA A 320 39.25 22.41 -3.90
C ALA A 320 38.02 21.72 -3.29
N GLY A 321 37.03 21.37 -4.13
CA GLY A 321 35.82 20.67 -3.75
C GLY A 321 36.10 19.26 -3.20
N LEU A 322 36.97 18.49 -3.86
CA LEU A 322 37.38 17.16 -3.37
C LEU A 322 38.22 17.26 -2.10
N ALA A 323 39.15 18.22 -2.05
CA ALA A 323 39.93 18.48 -0.83
C ALA A 323 38.99 18.83 0.35
N MET A 324 37.97 19.67 0.11
CA MET A 324 36.96 20.01 1.12
C MET A 324 36.10 18.81 1.51
N LEU A 325 35.73 17.97 0.53
CA LEU A 325 34.93 16.77 0.76
C LEU A 325 35.63 15.79 1.73
N GLY A 326 36.94 15.61 1.56
CA GLY A 326 37.80 14.82 2.46
C GLY A 326 38.01 15.48 3.81
N ALA A 327 38.38 16.78 3.82
CA ALA A 327 38.53 17.54 5.06
C ALA A 327 37.27 17.48 5.92
N HIS A 328 36.10 17.72 5.30
CA HIS A 328 34.80 17.62 5.95
C HIS A 328 34.51 16.24 6.52
N ALA A 329 34.88 15.16 5.83
CA ALA A 329 34.71 13.82 6.35
C ALA A 329 35.50 13.60 7.65
N MET A 330 36.76 14.05 7.68
CA MET A 330 37.63 13.90 8.85
C MET A 330 37.15 14.75 10.03
N PHE A 331 37.03 16.07 9.85
CA PHE A 331 36.70 16.95 10.98
C PHE A 331 35.27 16.75 11.47
N LYS A 332 34.31 16.45 10.58
CA LYS A 332 32.91 16.31 11.02
C LYS A 332 32.68 14.98 11.75
N ALA A 333 33.31 13.90 11.27
CA ALA A 333 33.28 12.62 11.99
C ALA A 333 33.93 12.79 13.38
N ALA A 334 35.11 13.40 13.45
CA ALA A 334 35.79 13.69 14.73
C ALA A 334 34.89 14.50 15.68
N LEU A 335 34.25 15.57 15.21
CA LEU A 335 33.36 16.41 16.02
C LEU A 335 32.13 15.66 16.53
N PHE A 336 31.47 14.84 15.71
CA PHE A 336 30.34 14.04 16.18
C PHE A 336 30.78 13.02 17.23
N LEU A 337 31.92 12.35 17.03
CA LEU A 337 32.46 11.40 18.02
C LEU A 337 32.84 12.12 19.33
N VAL A 338 33.45 13.30 19.26
CA VAL A 338 33.72 14.16 20.43
C VAL A 338 32.44 14.53 21.17
N VAL A 339 31.40 14.95 20.47
CA VAL A 339 30.09 15.24 21.09
C VAL A 339 29.50 13.98 21.73
N GLY A 340 29.70 12.81 21.14
CA GLY A 340 29.28 11.54 21.73
C GLY A 340 30.04 11.20 23.01
N VAL A 341 31.33 11.52 23.10
CA VAL A 341 32.11 11.38 24.34
C VAL A 341 31.61 12.33 25.41
N VAL A 342 31.34 13.60 25.06
CA VAL A 342 30.79 14.60 25.99
C VAL A 342 29.44 14.15 26.53
N ASP A 343 28.53 13.71 25.66
CA ASP A 343 27.20 13.20 26.02
C ASP A 343 27.31 12.00 26.97
N ALA A 344 28.19 11.04 26.67
CA ALA A 344 28.41 9.87 27.53
C ALA A 344 29.02 10.23 28.88
N ALA A 345 29.88 11.26 28.94
CA ALA A 345 30.58 11.66 30.16
C ALA A 345 29.71 12.54 31.09
N THR A 346 28.81 13.36 30.53
CA THR A 346 28.06 14.39 31.29
C THR A 346 26.56 14.14 31.34
N GLY A 347 26.01 13.26 30.50
CA GLY A 347 24.58 12.99 30.37
C GLY A 347 23.77 14.14 29.74
N THR A 348 24.42 15.18 29.20
CA THR A 348 23.76 16.28 28.51
C THR A 348 24.58 16.81 27.33
N ARG A 349 23.87 17.37 26.34
CA ARG A 349 24.44 17.99 25.14
C ARG A 349 24.12 19.48 25.03
N ASP A 350 23.51 20.06 26.06
CA ASP A 350 23.14 21.47 26.06
C ASP A 350 24.36 22.36 26.37
N LEU A 351 24.74 23.19 25.40
CA LEU A 351 25.84 24.15 25.49
C LEU A 351 25.73 25.09 26.71
N ARG A 352 24.54 25.30 27.27
CA ARG A 352 24.33 26.17 28.44
C ARG A 352 24.68 25.48 29.76
N ARG A 353 24.60 24.15 29.81
CA ARG A 353 24.82 23.34 31.04
C ARG A 353 26.23 22.75 31.13
N LEU A 354 26.94 22.69 30.01
CA LEU A 354 28.31 22.18 29.94
C LEU A 354 29.29 23.26 30.42
N SER A 355 29.95 23.03 31.56
CA SER A 355 30.99 23.92 32.09
C SER A 355 32.14 23.10 32.67
N GLY A 356 33.38 23.53 32.44
CA GLY A 356 34.57 22.88 33.00
C GLY A 356 34.96 21.55 32.34
N VAL A 357 34.23 21.11 31.31
CA VAL A 357 34.47 19.85 30.59
C VAL A 357 35.88 19.78 29.99
N GLY A 358 36.42 20.90 29.51
CA GLY A 358 37.76 20.93 28.92
C GLY A 358 38.88 20.59 29.90
N ARG A 359 38.72 20.97 31.18
CA ARG A 359 39.68 20.62 32.24
C ARG A 359 39.54 19.16 32.67
N ALA A 360 38.31 18.64 32.71
CA ALA A 360 38.04 17.27 33.11
C ALA A 360 38.40 16.24 32.02
N LEU A 361 38.23 16.60 30.74
CA LEU A 361 38.45 15.72 29.58
C LEU A 361 39.44 16.34 28.57
N PRO A 362 40.73 16.50 28.92
CA PRO A 362 41.69 17.25 28.12
C PRO A 362 41.94 16.64 26.73
N LEU A 363 41.99 15.30 26.62
CA LEU A 363 42.16 14.63 25.32
C LEU A 363 40.95 14.82 24.40
N THR A 364 39.74 14.79 24.95
CA THR A 364 38.51 15.06 24.20
C THR A 364 38.45 16.52 23.75
N ALA A 365 38.86 17.45 24.63
CA ALA A 365 38.95 18.87 24.31
C ALA A 365 39.98 19.16 23.22
N LEU A 366 41.13 18.47 23.24
CA LEU A 366 42.16 18.55 22.20
C LEU A 366 41.65 18.02 20.86
N ALA A 367 41.05 16.82 20.83
CA ALA A 367 40.46 16.27 19.61
C ALA A 367 39.38 17.21 19.04
N GLY A 368 38.53 17.76 19.91
CA GLY A 368 37.54 18.76 19.54
C GLY A 368 38.15 20.06 19.03
N ALA A 369 39.27 20.52 19.62
CA ALA A 369 39.98 21.73 19.20
C ALA A 369 40.58 21.57 17.82
N LEU A 370 41.32 20.48 17.58
CA LEU A 370 41.94 20.17 16.28
C LEU A 370 40.87 20.04 15.19
N ALA A 371 39.79 19.31 15.45
CA ALA A 371 38.69 19.17 14.49
C ALA A 371 37.94 20.49 14.23
N THR A 372 37.73 21.32 15.27
CA THR A 372 37.12 22.64 15.10
C THR A 372 38.02 23.58 14.32
N ALA A 373 39.33 23.60 14.61
CA ALA A 373 40.33 24.39 13.90
C ALA A 373 40.36 24.05 12.40
N SER A 374 40.32 22.75 12.07
CA SER A 374 40.15 22.31 10.68
C SER A 374 38.81 22.77 10.08
N MET A 375 37.69 22.65 10.79
CA MET A 375 36.37 23.05 10.27
C MET A 375 36.29 24.55 9.97
N ILE A 376 36.81 25.39 10.86
CA ILE A 376 36.76 26.85 10.67
C ILE A 376 37.75 27.32 9.60
N GLY A 377 38.81 26.53 9.33
CA GLY A 377 39.79 26.80 8.29
C GLY A 377 41.00 27.57 8.82
N LEU A 378 41.57 27.14 9.95
CA LEU A 378 42.84 27.70 10.44
C LEU A 378 44.05 27.00 9.77
N PRO A 379 45.12 27.72 9.41
CA PRO A 379 46.42 27.11 9.12
C PRO A 379 46.97 26.40 10.37
N PRO A 380 47.58 25.20 10.28
CA PRO A 380 47.91 24.41 9.09
C PRO A 380 46.98 23.19 8.89
N PHE A 381 45.65 23.34 8.93
CA PHE A 381 44.71 22.21 8.84
C PHE A 381 44.12 21.98 7.44
N ALA A 382 43.65 20.75 7.14
CA ALA A 382 43.13 20.39 5.79
C ALA A 382 41.94 21.25 5.35
N GLY A 383 41.10 21.66 6.29
CA GLY A 383 39.99 22.57 5.97
C GLY A 383 40.44 24.00 5.62
N TYR A 384 41.63 24.44 6.05
CA TYR A 384 42.22 25.70 5.56
C TYR A 384 42.66 25.53 4.11
N VAL A 385 43.49 24.51 3.82
CA VAL A 385 43.99 24.23 2.46
C VAL A 385 42.84 24.16 1.45
N ALA A 386 41.77 23.45 1.79
CA ALA A 386 40.59 23.32 0.93
C ALA A 386 39.78 24.62 0.79
N LYS A 387 39.61 25.41 1.86
CA LYS A 387 38.88 26.69 1.80
C LYS A 387 39.66 27.75 1.04
N GLU A 388 40.96 27.86 1.29
CA GLU A 388 41.85 28.81 0.63
C GLU A 388 41.85 28.55 -0.88
N ALA A 389 42.12 27.30 -1.30
CA ALA A 389 42.07 26.91 -2.71
C ALA A 389 40.69 27.15 -3.34
N GLY A 390 39.62 26.93 -2.58
CA GLY A 390 38.25 27.20 -3.03
C GLY A 390 37.99 28.70 -3.23
N LEU A 391 38.38 29.55 -2.29
CA LEU A 391 38.24 31.00 -2.39
C LEU A 391 39.09 31.57 -3.52
N GLU A 392 40.30 31.06 -3.69
CA GLU A 392 41.19 31.44 -4.79
C GLU A 392 40.57 31.07 -6.14
N ALA A 393 40.10 29.82 -6.29
CA ALA A 393 39.42 29.37 -7.50
C ALA A 393 38.16 30.20 -7.81
N LEU A 394 37.40 30.58 -6.78
CA LEU A 394 36.22 31.44 -6.92
C LEU A 394 36.58 32.88 -7.31
N GLY A 395 37.72 33.40 -6.84
CA GLY A 395 38.20 34.74 -7.18
C GLY A 395 38.64 34.88 -8.64
N HIS A 396 38.99 33.76 -9.28
CA HIS A 396 39.35 33.69 -10.70
C HIS A 396 38.19 33.28 -11.61
N LEU A 397 37.00 32.96 -11.07
CA LEU A 397 35.81 32.77 -11.88
C LEU A 397 35.40 34.10 -12.53
N ASP A 398 34.99 34.01 -13.80
CA ASP A 398 34.49 35.07 -14.67
C ASP A 398 34.01 36.35 -13.95
N GLN A 399 34.55 37.53 -14.31
CA GLN A 399 34.40 38.80 -13.58
C GLN A 399 32.99 39.45 -13.64
N GLY A 400 31.97 38.67 -13.99
CA GLY A 400 30.57 39.10 -13.95
C GLY A 400 30.02 39.20 -12.52
N TRP A 401 28.84 39.82 -12.39
CA TRP A 401 28.17 40.00 -11.10
C TRP A 401 27.90 38.68 -10.35
N THR A 402 27.72 37.57 -11.07
CA THR A 402 27.47 36.24 -10.49
C THR A 402 28.66 35.69 -9.72
N GLY A 403 29.88 35.85 -10.25
CA GLY A 403 31.13 35.47 -9.56
C GLY A 403 31.33 36.24 -8.26
N SER A 404 31.13 37.56 -8.31
CA SER A 404 31.22 38.42 -7.11
C SER A 404 30.19 38.05 -6.03
N VAL A 405 28.93 37.80 -6.41
CA VAL A 405 27.88 37.38 -5.46
C VAL A 405 28.22 36.03 -4.84
N LEU A 406 28.72 35.08 -5.63
CA LEU A 406 29.13 33.77 -5.18
C LEU A 406 30.30 33.85 -4.18
N LEU A 407 31.34 34.62 -4.50
CA LEU A 407 32.48 34.83 -3.61
C LEU A 407 32.04 35.45 -2.28
N VAL A 408 31.17 36.46 -2.30
CA VAL A 408 30.60 37.07 -1.09
C VAL A 408 29.77 36.06 -0.30
N ALA A 409 28.91 35.28 -0.94
CA ALA A 409 28.10 34.27 -0.28
C ALA A 409 28.98 33.20 0.41
N VAL A 410 30.06 32.75 -0.26
CA VAL A 410 31.02 31.80 0.29
C VAL A 410 31.82 32.39 1.45
N ALA A 411 32.25 33.65 1.34
CA ALA A 411 32.95 34.36 2.41
C ALA A 411 32.05 34.54 3.65
N VAL A 412 30.81 35.01 3.48
CA VAL A 412 29.83 35.15 4.57
C VAL A 412 29.49 33.80 5.20
N GLY A 413 29.22 32.78 4.38
CA GLY A 413 28.96 31.42 4.86
C GLY A 413 30.14 30.81 5.63
N SER A 414 31.36 31.10 5.20
CA SER A 414 32.58 30.70 5.89
C SER A 414 32.77 31.47 7.21
N ALA A 415 32.44 32.76 7.26
CA ALA A 415 32.48 33.54 8.50
C ALA A 415 31.46 33.04 9.53
N LEU A 416 30.26 32.66 9.08
CA LEU A 416 29.28 31.97 9.92
C LEU A 416 29.82 30.63 10.44
N THR A 417 30.57 29.90 9.62
CA THR A 417 31.27 28.66 10.03
C THR A 417 32.28 28.88 11.13
N VAL A 418 33.07 29.94 11.04
CA VAL A 418 33.99 30.35 12.11
C VAL A 418 33.20 30.66 13.38
N ALA A 419 32.15 31.48 13.28
CA ALA A 419 31.34 31.88 14.43
C ALA A 419 30.70 30.69 15.16
N TYR A 420 30.03 29.78 14.43
CA TYR A 420 29.40 28.62 15.08
C TYR A 420 30.44 27.57 15.52
N GLY A 421 31.59 27.47 14.85
CA GLY A 421 32.68 26.58 15.26
C GLY A 421 33.29 27.01 16.60
N LEU A 422 33.60 28.29 16.75
CA LEU A 422 34.05 28.87 18.03
C LEU A 422 32.98 28.71 19.11
N ARG A 423 31.70 28.94 18.78
CA ARG A 423 30.57 28.74 19.70
C ARG A 423 30.45 27.29 20.16
N LEU A 424 30.61 26.32 19.26
CA LEU A 424 30.59 24.89 19.56
C LEU A 424 31.69 24.52 20.55
N TRP A 425 32.94 24.84 20.23
CA TRP A 425 34.08 24.45 21.06
C TRP A 425 34.06 25.16 22.42
N TRP A 426 33.86 26.48 22.43
CA TRP A 426 33.75 27.25 23.66
C TRP A 426 32.59 26.78 24.52
N GLY A 427 31.41 26.56 23.91
CA GLY A 427 30.24 26.14 24.66
C GLY A 427 30.33 24.70 25.16
N ALA A 428 31.11 23.82 24.52
CA ALA A 428 31.35 22.47 25.02
C ALA A 428 32.40 22.41 26.14
N PHE A 429 33.52 23.15 26.02
CA PHE A 429 34.72 22.90 26.82
C PHE A 429 35.12 24.04 27.78
N ALA A 430 34.65 25.27 27.57
CA ALA A 430 35.04 26.39 28.43
C ALA A 430 34.46 26.27 29.85
N THR A 431 35.17 26.86 30.82
CA THR A 431 34.65 27.07 32.17
C THR A 431 33.78 28.33 32.18
N LYS A 432 32.48 28.17 32.45
CA LYS A 432 31.47 29.23 32.45
C LYS A 432 30.67 29.19 33.75
N SER A 433 30.14 30.33 34.19
CA SER A 433 29.07 30.33 35.18
C SER A 433 27.82 29.71 34.55
N ALA A 434 27.26 28.66 35.15
CA ALA A 434 26.02 28.07 34.65
C ALA A 434 24.90 29.10 34.83
N VAL A 435 24.29 29.53 33.73
CA VAL A 435 23.16 30.48 33.74
C VAL A 435 22.05 29.88 32.91
N ILE A 436 20.89 29.64 33.53
CA ILE A 436 19.65 29.38 32.82
C ILE A 436 18.98 30.74 32.55
N PRO A 437 18.80 31.18 31.30
CA PRO A 437 18.06 32.40 31.01
C PRO A 437 16.57 32.23 31.39
N GLU A 438 15.93 33.30 31.87
CA GLU A 438 14.49 33.32 32.22
C GLU A 438 13.58 32.91 31.05
N SER A 439 14.02 33.11 29.80
CA SER A 439 13.35 32.63 28.59
C SER A 439 13.37 31.09 28.39
N ALA A 440 14.11 30.36 29.22
CA ALA A 440 14.06 28.90 29.30
C ALA A 440 13.06 28.40 30.37
N LEU A 441 12.53 29.29 31.22
CA LEU A 441 11.57 28.98 32.29
C LEU A 441 10.10 29.16 31.87
N VAL A 442 9.80 29.23 30.57
CA VAL A 442 8.43 29.52 30.10
C VAL A 442 7.45 28.43 30.60
N PRO A 443 6.42 28.80 31.39
CA PRO A 443 5.40 27.87 31.84
C PRO A 443 4.37 27.65 30.71
N ASP A 444 4.65 26.74 29.78
CA ASP A 444 3.78 26.53 28.62
C ASP A 444 2.85 25.31 28.78
N ALA A 445 1.57 25.60 29.04
CA ALA A 445 0.43 24.75 28.72
C ALA A 445 0.34 24.38 27.22
N VAL A 446 1.19 24.97 26.37
CA VAL A 446 1.33 24.69 24.93
C VAL A 446 2.38 23.59 24.64
N ALA A 447 3.30 23.32 25.58
CA ALA A 447 4.26 22.22 25.46
C ALA A 447 3.60 20.83 25.64
N ALA A 448 2.43 20.78 26.28
CA ALA A 448 1.65 19.55 26.49
C ALA A 448 1.02 18.99 25.20
N GLN A 449 0.95 19.76 24.11
CA GLN A 449 0.46 19.28 22.80
C GLN A 449 1.58 18.94 21.80
N VAL A 450 2.85 19.21 22.15
CA VAL A 450 4.02 18.76 21.38
C VAL A 450 4.57 17.48 22.01
N ASP A 451 3.77 16.42 21.95
CA ASP A 451 4.13 15.09 22.41
C ASP A 451 5.50 14.60 21.88
N GLY A 452 6.40 14.29 22.81
CA GLY A 452 7.32 13.15 22.67
C GLY A 452 8.82 13.40 22.77
N ALA A 453 9.28 14.49 23.42
CA ALA A 453 10.71 14.74 23.66
C ALA A 453 11.23 14.21 25.01
N THR A 454 10.73 13.07 25.50
CA THR A 454 11.46 12.25 26.49
C THR A 454 12.24 11.17 25.75
N SER A 455 13.38 11.56 25.20
CA SER A 455 14.40 10.63 24.71
C SER A 455 15.09 10.03 25.95
N PRO A 456 15.37 8.73 26.02
CA PRO A 456 16.42 8.25 26.92
C PRO A 456 17.75 8.88 26.48
N GLY A 457 18.17 9.89 27.23
CA GLY A 457 19.24 10.84 26.90
C GLY A 457 18.83 12.33 26.89
N THR A 458 17.55 12.67 27.06
CA THR A 458 17.09 14.02 27.44
C THR A 458 16.38 13.97 28.80
N THR A 459 17.16 13.89 29.88
CA THR A 459 16.73 14.38 31.19
C THR A 459 16.85 15.90 31.22
N THR A 460 15.88 16.57 30.59
CA THR A 460 15.59 17.98 30.85
C THR A 460 14.08 18.14 30.96
N THR A 461 13.50 17.56 32.01
CA THR A 461 12.46 18.29 32.74
C THR A 461 13.19 19.45 33.42
N LEU A 462 13.01 20.66 32.91
CA LEU A 462 13.38 21.85 33.64
C LEU A 462 12.41 21.92 34.82
N ALA A 463 12.84 21.40 35.97
CA ALA A 463 12.26 21.81 37.24
C ALA A 463 12.49 23.32 37.37
N THR A 464 11.52 24.02 37.94
CA THR A 464 11.44 25.46 38.17
C THR A 464 12.49 26.00 39.15
N ASP A 465 13.62 25.31 39.31
CA ASP A 465 14.68 25.72 40.21
C ASP A 465 15.63 26.66 39.47
N ALA A 466 15.69 27.90 39.94
CA ALA A 466 16.63 28.93 39.50
C ALA A 466 18.10 28.55 39.78
N ASP A 467 18.35 27.43 40.47
CA ASP A 467 19.65 26.92 40.91
C ASP A 467 20.02 25.58 40.25
N ALA A 468 19.97 25.47 38.92
CA ALA A 468 20.39 24.24 38.25
C ALA A 468 21.92 24.08 38.26
N GLU A 469 22.40 23.00 38.89
CA GLU A 469 23.82 22.66 38.98
C GLU A 469 24.44 22.32 37.59
N PRO A 470 25.75 22.64 37.39
CA PRO A 470 26.53 22.14 36.26
C PRO A 470 26.44 20.62 36.11
N ALA A 471 26.56 20.12 34.88
CA ALA A 471 26.53 18.68 34.63
C ALA A 471 27.68 17.96 35.38
N ARG A 472 27.37 16.87 36.09
CA ARG A 472 28.38 16.00 36.71
C ARG A 472 29.19 15.32 35.61
N ILE A 473 30.52 15.33 35.74
CA ILE A 473 31.43 14.81 34.72
C ILE A 473 32.02 13.48 35.20
N THR A 474 31.84 12.43 34.39
CA THR A 474 32.49 11.13 34.57
C THR A 474 33.65 10.96 33.59
N THR A 475 34.62 10.10 33.92
CA THR A 475 35.78 9.84 33.06
C THR A 475 35.49 8.70 32.08
N PRO A 476 35.37 8.97 30.76
CA PRO A 476 35.15 7.94 29.76
C PRO A 476 36.44 7.15 29.49
N SER A 477 36.30 5.91 29.04
CA SER A 477 37.44 5.07 28.66
C SER A 477 38.22 5.66 27.48
N LEU A 478 39.55 5.48 27.46
CA LEU A 478 40.40 5.91 26.34
C LEU A 478 39.97 5.32 24.99
N ASN A 479 39.40 4.12 25.00
CA ASN A 479 38.85 3.43 23.82
C ASN A 479 37.74 4.22 23.09
N LEU A 480 37.07 5.13 23.80
CA LEU A 480 36.02 5.98 23.23
C LEU A 480 36.59 7.24 22.56
N VAL A 481 37.75 7.72 23.01
CA VAL A 481 38.31 9.03 22.59
C VAL A 481 39.22 8.90 21.38
N TRP A 482 40.02 7.85 21.29
CA TRP A 482 41.04 7.74 20.26
C TRP A 482 40.52 7.74 18.81
N PRO A 483 39.34 7.18 18.44
CA PRO A 483 38.89 7.22 17.05
C PRO A 483 38.64 8.66 16.58
N ALA A 484 38.13 9.51 17.48
CA ALA A 484 37.96 10.94 17.21
C ALA A 484 39.31 11.67 17.10
N MET A 485 40.28 11.31 17.96
CA MET A 485 41.62 11.86 17.91
C MET A 485 42.35 11.51 16.61
N ILE A 486 42.28 10.25 16.15
CA ILE A 486 42.89 9.82 14.89
C ILE A 486 42.36 10.64 13.72
N LEU A 487 41.04 10.83 13.62
CA LEU A 487 40.44 11.63 12.56
C LEU A 487 40.87 13.11 12.63
N ALA A 488 40.95 13.67 13.84
CA ALA A 488 41.38 15.06 14.04
C ALA A 488 42.86 15.27 13.68
N VAL A 489 43.74 14.35 14.07
CA VAL A 489 45.17 14.37 13.73
C VAL A 489 45.39 14.10 12.25
N LEU A 490 44.62 13.20 11.63
CA LEU A 490 44.70 12.93 10.19
C LEU A 490 44.39 14.20 9.37
N GLY A 491 43.41 15.01 9.80
CA GLY A 491 43.11 16.30 9.17
C GLY A 491 44.25 17.32 9.25
N LEU A 492 45.12 17.23 10.27
CA LEU A 492 46.35 18.01 10.36
C LEU A 492 47.45 17.41 9.48
N ALA A 493 47.66 16.10 9.57
CA ALA A 493 48.72 15.39 8.84
C ALA A 493 48.57 15.52 7.31
N VAL A 494 47.35 15.41 6.79
CA VAL A 494 47.07 15.56 5.35
C VAL A 494 47.37 16.98 4.87
N ALA A 495 47.14 18.00 5.70
CA ALA A 495 47.48 19.38 5.33
C ALA A 495 48.97 19.70 5.31
N LEU A 496 49.80 18.95 6.03
CA LEU A 496 51.25 19.10 5.98
C LEU A 496 51.85 18.55 4.68
N LEU A 497 51.09 17.77 3.91
CA LEU A 497 51.48 17.19 2.63
C LEU A 497 50.50 17.58 1.51
N PRO A 498 50.27 18.88 1.26
CA PRO A 498 49.22 19.31 0.34
C PRO A 498 49.52 18.91 -1.11
N GLN A 499 50.80 18.81 -1.50
CA GLN A 499 51.22 18.35 -2.83
C GLN A 499 50.85 16.88 -3.09
N LEU A 500 50.90 16.03 -2.05
CA LEU A 500 50.45 14.65 -2.17
C LEU A 500 48.95 14.60 -2.43
N GLY A 501 48.17 15.41 -1.71
CA GLY A 501 46.73 15.55 -1.95
C GLY A 501 46.41 16.07 -3.35
N GLU A 502 47.14 17.08 -3.81
CA GLU A 502 47.01 17.62 -5.16
C GLU A 502 47.28 16.54 -6.21
N HIS A 503 48.41 15.83 -6.11
CA HIS A 503 48.76 14.76 -7.04
C HIS A 503 47.74 13.61 -7.06
N LEU A 504 47.15 13.27 -5.91
CA LEU A 504 46.12 12.22 -5.80
C LEU A 504 44.77 12.63 -6.38
N LEU A 505 44.42 13.92 -6.34
CA LEU A 505 43.10 14.43 -6.70
C LEU A 505 43.06 15.09 -8.09
N LEU A 506 44.20 15.54 -8.61
CA LEU A 506 44.37 16.15 -9.93
C LEU A 506 43.71 15.37 -11.07
N PRO A 507 43.85 14.03 -11.16
CA PRO A 507 43.25 13.28 -12.26
C PRO A 507 41.71 13.40 -12.35
N TYR A 508 41.04 13.72 -11.24
CA TYR A 508 39.60 14.05 -11.27
C TYR A 508 39.36 15.49 -11.74
N ALA A 509 40.14 16.46 -11.23
CA ALA A 509 40.04 17.85 -11.63
C ALA A 509 40.24 18.01 -13.15
N ASP A 510 41.13 17.22 -13.75
CA ASP A 510 41.41 17.21 -15.19
C ASP A 510 40.24 16.71 -16.06
N THR A 511 39.21 16.08 -15.48
CA THR A 511 38.01 15.70 -16.23
C THR A 511 37.11 16.90 -16.54
N TYR A 512 37.32 18.05 -15.90
CA TYR A 512 36.51 19.24 -16.12
C TYR A 512 36.96 19.98 -17.40
N PRO A 513 36.00 20.50 -18.18
CA PRO A 513 36.26 21.02 -19.51
C PRO A 513 37.07 22.34 -19.51
N GLU A 514 36.98 23.14 -18.45
CA GLU A 514 37.49 24.51 -18.40
C GLU A 514 38.22 24.87 -17.09
N GLY A 515 39.00 25.95 -17.12
CA GLY A 515 39.68 26.53 -15.96
C GLY A 515 41.14 26.10 -15.79
N GLU A 516 41.93 26.96 -15.15
CA GLU A 516 43.32 26.68 -14.84
C GLU A 516 43.46 25.55 -13.81
N PRO A 517 44.59 24.80 -13.83
CA PRO A 517 44.90 23.83 -12.78
C PRO A 517 44.92 24.55 -11.42
N GLY A 518 44.10 24.09 -10.48
CA GLY A 518 44.17 24.59 -9.11
C GLY A 518 45.39 24.04 -8.39
N HIS A 519 45.81 24.71 -7.32
CA HIS A 519 46.89 24.25 -6.46
C HIS A 519 46.42 24.11 -5.01
N LEU A 520 46.87 23.06 -4.33
CA LEU A 520 46.70 22.90 -2.89
C LEU A 520 48.00 23.32 -2.22
N THR A 521 47.96 24.45 -1.52
CA THR A 521 49.12 24.95 -0.77
C THR A 521 48.76 25.17 0.69
N LEU A 522 49.73 24.89 1.57
CA LEU A 522 49.58 25.18 3.00
C LEU A 522 49.77 26.68 3.31
N TRP A 523 50.52 27.37 2.46
CA TRP A 523 50.79 28.79 2.57
C TRP A 523 51.18 29.32 1.18
N ALA A 524 50.32 30.13 0.58
CA ALA A 524 50.55 30.75 -0.73
C ALA A 524 51.30 32.10 -0.66
N GLY A 525 51.60 32.59 0.54
CA GLY A 525 52.10 33.96 0.75
C GLY A 525 50.97 34.97 1.01
N PHE A 526 51.31 36.27 0.94
CA PHE A 526 50.33 37.36 1.10
C PHE A 526 49.56 37.59 -0.19
N THR A 527 48.55 36.77 -0.45
CA THR A 527 47.65 36.89 -1.60
C THR A 527 46.35 37.63 -1.24
N PRO A 528 45.60 38.17 -2.22
CA PRO A 528 44.27 38.72 -1.96
C PRO A 528 43.32 37.70 -1.32
N THR A 529 43.43 36.42 -1.69
CA THR A 529 42.70 35.31 -1.08
C THR A 529 43.04 35.17 0.40
N PHE A 530 44.32 35.27 0.75
CA PHE A 530 44.75 35.18 2.15
C PHE A 530 44.18 36.33 2.99
N VAL A 531 44.15 37.55 2.45
CA VAL A 531 43.51 38.71 3.10
C VAL A 531 42.01 38.46 3.31
N LEU A 532 41.33 37.89 2.31
CA LEU A 532 39.93 37.51 2.43
C LEU A 532 39.72 36.44 3.50
N THR A 533 40.62 35.44 3.61
CA THR A 533 40.57 34.43 4.67
C THR A 533 40.77 35.04 6.06
N LEU A 534 41.69 36.00 6.21
CA LEU A 534 41.84 36.78 7.45
C LEU A 534 40.56 37.58 7.78
N ALA A 535 39.92 38.18 6.78
CA ALA A 535 38.66 38.89 6.95
C ALA A 535 37.51 37.93 7.36
N ILE A 536 37.47 36.72 6.80
CA ILE A 536 36.50 35.67 7.17
C ILE A 536 36.71 35.22 8.62
N LEU A 537 37.95 34.94 9.01
CA LEU A 537 38.31 34.55 10.38
C LEU A 537 38.00 35.68 11.38
N GLY A 538 38.38 36.92 11.06
CA GLY A 538 38.10 38.10 11.87
C GLY A 538 36.60 38.39 11.98
N GLY A 539 35.86 38.34 10.88
CA GLY A 539 34.41 38.52 10.84
C GLY A 539 33.66 37.47 11.66
N GLY A 540 34.06 36.21 11.54
CA GLY A 540 33.51 35.12 12.36
C GLY A 540 33.84 35.24 13.85
N LEU A 541 35.06 35.68 14.18
CA LEU A 541 35.46 35.98 15.56
C LEU A 541 34.64 37.13 16.14
N LEU A 542 34.44 38.22 15.40
CA LEU A 542 33.62 39.35 15.80
C LEU A 542 32.16 38.94 16.03
N LEU A 543 31.59 38.10 15.16
CA LEU A 543 30.25 37.54 15.34
C LEU A 543 30.14 36.70 16.62
N TRP A 544 31.17 35.91 16.94
CA TRP A 544 31.22 35.11 18.17
C TRP A 544 31.44 35.96 19.43
N LEU A 545 32.26 37.01 19.36
CA LEU A 545 32.42 37.98 20.46
C LEU A 545 31.12 38.74 20.72
N ALA A 546 30.39 39.09 19.65
CA ALA A 546 29.07 39.72 19.72
C ALA A 546 27.91 38.73 19.92
N ARG A 547 28.18 37.47 20.29
CA ARG A 547 27.17 36.38 20.35
C ARG A 547 25.90 36.74 21.11
N GLU A 548 26.00 37.43 22.26
CA GLU A 548 24.82 37.81 23.06
C GLU A 548 23.92 38.83 22.35
N ARG A 549 24.52 39.72 21.53
CA ARG A 549 23.76 40.66 20.69
C ARG A 549 23.13 39.92 19.51
N VAL A 550 23.87 39.01 18.89
CA VAL A 550 23.38 38.17 17.78
C VAL A 550 22.22 37.29 18.23
N GLU A 551 22.33 36.63 19.38
CA GLU A 551 21.28 35.78 19.97
C GLU A 551 20.03 36.61 20.30
N ARG A 552 20.18 37.79 20.92
CA ARG A 552 19.05 38.71 21.18
C ARG A 552 18.36 39.14 19.88
N TRP A 553 19.14 39.54 18.88
CA TRP A 553 18.59 39.93 17.58
C TRP A 553 17.87 38.76 16.89
N GLN A 554 18.46 37.56 16.87
CA GLN A 554 17.83 36.37 16.31
C GLN A 554 16.57 35.93 17.07
N SER A 555 16.48 36.23 18.37
CA SER A 555 15.29 35.96 19.17
C SER A 555 14.13 36.89 18.84
N GLY A 556 14.41 38.16 18.51
CA GLY A 556 13.42 39.18 18.11
C GLY A 556 13.04 39.17 16.62
N ALA A 557 13.82 38.53 15.75
CA ALA A 557 13.51 38.41 14.33
C ALA A 557 12.31 37.48 14.08
N TYR A 558 11.38 37.91 13.21
CA TYR A 558 10.18 37.15 12.85
C TYR A 558 10.51 35.73 12.39
N ARG A 559 9.81 34.76 12.98
CA ARG A 559 9.90 33.34 12.64
C ARG A 559 8.85 33.04 11.59
N GLY A 560 9.24 33.02 10.32
CA GLY A 560 8.42 32.37 9.29
C GLY A 560 8.22 30.87 9.62
N PRO A 561 7.28 30.18 8.95
CA PRO A 561 7.04 28.76 9.21
C PRO A 561 8.31 27.94 8.91
N GLU A 562 8.73 27.12 9.87
CA GLU A 562 9.87 26.23 9.67
C GLU A 562 9.53 25.17 8.61
N ALA A 563 10.50 24.80 7.77
CA ALA A 563 10.31 23.78 6.73
C ALA A 563 9.73 22.46 7.27
N ASP A 564 10.14 22.08 8.48
CA ASP A 564 9.62 20.90 9.19
C ASP A 564 8.14 21.04 9.59
N GLN A 565 7.70 22.24 9.97
CA GLN A 565 6.29 22.52 10.26
C GLN A 565 5.45 22.55 8.98
N LEU A 566 5.99 23.11 7.91
CA LEU A 566 5.36 23.11 6.58
C LEU A 566 5.16 21.68 6.08
N TYR A 567 6.19 20.83 6.17
CA TYR A 567 6.11 19.40 5.86
C TYR A 567 5.02 18.70 6.67
N ARG A 568 4.98 18.90 8.00
CA ARG A 568 3.92 18.31 8.85
C ARG A 568 2.52 18.81 8.52
N ARG A 569 2.36 20.07 8.09
CA ARG A 569 1.07 20.59 7.64
C ARG A 569 0.68 19.95 6.31
N PHE A 570 1.63 19.78 5.38
CA PHE A 570 1.42 19.09 4.12
C PHE A 570 0.99 17.64 4.32
N MET A 571 1.71 16.87 5.14
CA MET A 571 1.37 15.46 5.42
C MET A 571 -0.03 15.32 6.04
N ARG A 572 -0.39 16.17 7.01
CA ARG A 572 -1.74 16.15 7.59
C ARG A 572 -2.82 16.43 6.55
N ARG A 573 -2.60 17.42 5.67
CA ARG A 573 -3.52 17.72 4.57
C ARG A 573 -3.64 16.56 3.60
N LEU A 574 -2.56 15.83 3.33
CA LEU A 574 -2.57 14.64 2.50
C LEU A 574 -3.42 13.53 3.13
N ASP A 575 -3.25 13.29 4.44
CA ASP A 575 -4.05 12.31 5.18
C ASP A 575 -5.54 12.71 5.21
N ASP A 576 -5.85 13.99 5.46
CA ASP A 576 -7.22 14.53 5.44
C ASP A 576 -7.85 14.31 4.06
N VAL A 577 -7.13 14.63 2.98
CA VAL A 577 -7.60 14.44 1.60
C VAL A 577 -7.80 12.96 1.29
N ALA A 578 -6.89 12.08 1.74
CA ALA A 578 -7.04 10.64 1.55
C ALA A 578 -8.28 10.10 2.27
N ALA A 579 -8.54 10.58 3.49
CA ALA A 579 -9.75 10.26 4.25
C ALA A 579 -11.01 10.79 3.56
N ASP A 580 -10.99 12.02 3.05
CA ASP A 580 -12.10 12.64 2.32
C ASP A 580 -12.41 11.85 1.03
N VAL A 581 -11.40 11.49 0.25
CA VAL A 581 -11.55 10.67 -0.96
C VAL A 581 -12.15 9.31 -0.61
N THR A 582 -11.67 8.67 0.46
CA THR A 582 -12.19 7.38 0.93
C THR A 582 -13.63 7.52 1.41
N ALA A 583 -13.95 8.56 2.17
CA ALA A 583 -15.31 8.82 2.65
C ALA A 583 -16.27 9.14 1.49
N ILE A 584 -15.80 9.81 0.43
CA ILE A 584 -16.61 10.10 -0.76
C ILE A 584 -16.86 8.83 -1.57
N THR A 585 -15.83 8.01 -1.78
CA THR A 585 -15.88 6.84 -2.68
C THR A 585 -16.42 5.58 -2.00
N GLN A 586 -16.09 5.32 -0.73
CA GLN A 586 -16.43 4.11 0.02
C GLN A 586 -17.49 4.34 1.11
N ARG A 587 -18.64 4.93 0.76
CA ARG A 587 -19.73 5.26 1.72
C ARG A 587 -20.45 4.05 2.33
N GLY A 588 -20.20 2.84 1.85
CA GLY A 588 -20.91 1.61 2.27
C GLY A 588 -22.35 1.49 1.74
N SER A 589 -22.78 2.36 0.83
CA SER A 589 -24.16 2.41 0.31
C SER A 589 -24.29 1.61 -0.99
N LEU A 590 -24.95 0.43 -0.91
CA LEU A 590 -25.24 -0.40 -2.09
C LEU A 590 -25.98 0.35 -3.21
N PRO A 591 -27.02 1.18 -2.93
CA PRO A 591 -27.69 1.96 -3.97
C PRO A 591 -26.77 2.93 -4.71
N LEU A 592 -25.77 3.50 -4.03
CA LEU A 592 -24.81 4.40 -4.66
C LEU A 592 -23.88 3.64 -5.60
N TYR A 593 -23.31 2.52 -5.14
CA TYR A 593 -22.45 1.68 -5.97
C TYR A 593 -23.17 1.15 -7.20
N LEU A 594 -24.40 0.65 -7.02
CA LEU A 594 -25.23 0.21 -8.13
C LEU A 594 -25.56 1.39 -9.07
N GLY A 595 -25.86 2.57 -8.53
CA GLY A 595 -26.08 3.78 -9.32
C GLY A 595 -24.86 4.14 -10.18
N ILE A 596 -23.66 4.07 -9.62
CA ILE A 596 -22.41 4.31 -10.37
C ILE A 596 -22.24 3.28 -11.48
N ILE A 597 -22.43 1.99 -11.20
CA ILE A 597 -22.33 0.91 -12.21
C ILE A 597 -23.31 1.17 -13.36
N LEU A 598 -24.56 1.49 -13.04
CA LEU A 598 -25.60 1.76 -14.03
C LEU A 598 -25.32 3.03 -14.85
N VAL A 599 -24.80 4.09 -14.23
CA VAL A 599 -24.39 5.32 -14.94
C VAL A 599 -23.22 5.04 -15.87
N VAL A 600 -22.19 4.31 -15.40
CA VAL A 600 -21.06 3.90 -16.25
C VAL A 600 -21.53 3.02 -17.41
N PHE A 601 -22.45 2.09 -17.18
CA PHE A 601 -23.08 1.29 -18.24
C PHE A 601 -23.78 2.17 -19.29
N VAL A 602 -24.62 3.11 -18.85
CA VAL A 602 -25.32 4.04 -19.77
C VAL A 602 -24.32 4.90 -20.55
N LEU A 603 -23.31 5.46 -19.89
CA LEU A 603 -22.32 6.32 -20.56
C LEU A 603 -21.47 5.52 -21.54
N SER A 604 -20.95 4.36 -21.13
CA SER A 604 -20.11 3.54 -22.00
C SER A 604 -20.90 2.94 -23.16
N VAL A 605 -21.95 2.17 -22.88
CA VAL A 605 -22.71 1.43 -23.89
C VAL A 605 -23.61 2.36 -24.70
N GLY A 606 -24.24 3.36 -24.06
CA GLY A 606 -25.07 4.35 -24.75
C GLY A 606 -24.28 5.20 -25.74
N THR A 607 -23.07 5.65 -25.38
CA THR A 607 -22.20 6.38 -26.33
C THR A 607 -21.80 5.51 -27.51
N VAL A 608 -21.44 4.24 -27.30
CA VAL A 608 -21.12 3.31 -28.40
C VAL A 608 -22.34 3.07 -29.30
N ALA A 609 -23.50 2.80 -28.71
CA ALA A 609 -24.75 2.58 -29.45
C ALA A 609 -25.11 3.78 -30.35
N LEU A 610 -24.92 5.01 -29.86
CA LEU A 610 -25.22 6.24 -30.59
C LEU A 610 -24.18 6.61 -31.66
N THR A 611 -22.89 6.33 -31.43
CA THR A 611 -21.80 6.84 -32.28
C THR A 611 -21.25 5.83 -33.28
N ARG A 612 -21.34 4.53 -32.97
CA ARG A 612 -20.67 3.47 -33.74
C ARG A 612 -21.63 2.47 -34.40
N THR A 613 -22.93 2.65 -34.26
CA THR A 613 -23.89 1.65 -34.71
C THR A 613 -24.98 2.23 -35.61
N SER A 614 -25.36 1.46 -36.63
CA SER A 614 -26.47 1.79 -37.52
C SER A 614 -27.79 1.34 -36.90
N TRP A 615 -28.75 2.27 -36.83
CA TRP A 615 -30.09 1.98 -36.34
C TRP A 615 -30.93 1.29 -37.42
N PRO A 616 -31.81 0.33 -37.06
CA PRO A 616 -32.65 -0.37 -38.03
C PRO A 616 -33.61 0.61 -38.72
N SER A 617 -33.75 0.49 -40.04
CA SER A 617 -34.64 1.34 -40.87
C SER A 617 -36.12 0.97 -40.73
N GLN A 618 -36.43 -0.26 -40.31
CA GLN A 618 -37.78 -0.73 -40.05
C GLN A 618 -37.82 -1.47 -38.70
N VAL A 619 -38.75 -1.07 -37.83
CA VAL A 619 -38.98 -1.71 -36.54
C VAL A 619 -40.34 -2.40 -36.58
N LYS A 620 -40.34 -3.74 -36.46
CA LYS A 620 -41.58 -4.51 -36.36
C LYS A 620 -42.13 -4.42 -34.94
N ALA A 621 -43.35 -3.91 -34.80
CA ALA A 621 -43.94 -3.66 -33.48
C ALA A 621 -44.42 -4.94 -32.76
N PHE A 622 -45.03 -5.88 -33.49
CA PHE A 622 -45.46 -7.20 -32.99
C PHE A 622 -45.65 -8.19 -34.16
N ASP A 623 -45.50 -9.48 -33.88
CA ASP A 623 -45.82 -10.56 -34.83
C ASP A 623 -47.27 -11.02 -34.72
N SER A 624 -47.82 -11.01 -33.51
CA SER A 624 -49.20 -11.40 -33.20
C SER A 624 -49.86 -10.38 -32.27
N PRO A 625 -51.13 -10.00 -32.49
CA PRO A 625 -51.84 -9.08 -31.59
C PRO A 625 -51.87 -9.56 -30.13
N ALA A 626 -51.81 -10.87 -29.88
CA ALA A 626 -51.74 -11.43 -28.54
C ALA A 626 -50.47 -11.02 -27.78
N GLN A 627 -49.35 -10.78 -28.48
CA GLN A 627 -48.11 -10.30 -27.88
C GLN A 627 -48.29 -8.92 -27.23
N VAL A 628 -49.13 -8.06 -27.83
CA VAL A 628 -49.43 -6.72 -27.30
C VAL A 628 -50.09 -6.82 -25.92
N VAL A 629 -50.98 -7.80 -25.73
CA VAL A 629 -51.68 -8.01 -24.44
C VAL A 629 -50.69 -8.41 -23.34
N PHE A 630 -49.83 -9.40 -23.61
CA PHE A 630 -48.84 -9.86 -22.64
C PHE A 630 -47.73 -8.81 -22.40
N ALA A 631 -47.31 -8.07 -23.43
CA ALA A 631 -46.38 -6.96 -23.28
C ALA A 631 -46.98 -5.83 -22.43
N ALA A 632 -48.23 -5.44 -22.68
CA ALA A 632 -48.94 -4.45 -21.88
C ALA A 632 -49.10 -4.89 -20.42
N ALA A 633 -49.42 -6.16 -20.18
CA ALA A 633 -49.49 -6.73 -18.83
C ALA A 633 -48.13 -6.68 -18.12
N THR A 634 -47.04 -6.98 -18.83
CA THR A 634 -45.67 -6.91 -18.31
C THR A 634 -45.27 -5.46 -17.94
N ILE A 635 -45.54 -4.50 -18.83
CA ILE A 635 -45.27 -3.07 -18.58
C ILE A 635 -46.10 -2.55 -17.40
N ALA A 636 -47.40 -2.86 -17.37
CA ALA A 636 -48.29 -2.46 -16.30
C ALA A 636 -47.85 -3.06 -14.95
N SER A 637 -47.50 -4.35 -14.93
CA SER A 637 -46.95 -5.02 -13.76
C SER A 637 -45.68 -4.32 -13.26
N ALA A 638 -44.70 -4.06 -14.12
CA ALA A 638 -43.43 -3.44 -13.75
C ALA A 638 -43.63 -2.03 -13.16
N VAL A 639 -44.47 -1.19 -13.79
CA VAL A 639 -44.78 0.16 -13.31
C VAL A 639 -45.52 0.11 -11.96
N LEU A 640 -46.50 -0.77 -11.82
CA LEU A 640 -47.27 -0.90 -10.58
C LEU A 640 -46.42 -1.49 -9.46
N ALA A 641 -45.52 -2.43 -9.76
CA ALA A 641 -44.59 -3.03 -8.81
C ALA A 641 -43.59 -1.99 -8.29
N ALA A 642 -43.00 -1.19 -9.18
CA ALA A 642 -42.10 -0.09 -8.81
C ALA A 642 -42.80 1.00 -7.95
N ARG A 643 -44.12 1.14 -8.06
CA ARG A 643 -44.94 2.07 -7.25
C ARG A 643 -45.57 1.41 -6.02
N ALA A 644 -45.39 0.10 -5.82
CA ALA A 644 -46.02 -0.62 -4.73
C ALA A 644 -45.41 -0.23 -3.37
N ARG A 645 -46.25 0.19 -2.43
CA ARG A 645 -45.82 0.54 -1.06
C ARG A 645 -45.79 -0.64 -0.10
N ARG A 646 -46.51 -1.71 -0.43
CA ARG A 646 -46.61 -2.95 0.36
C ARG A 646 -45.83 -4.05 -0.35
N ARG A 647 -45.03 -4.81 0.39
CA ARG A 647 -44.17 -5.85 -0.17
C ARG A 647 -44.98 -6.96 -0.84
N LEU A 648 -46.07 -7.40 -0.21
CA LEU A 648 -46.95 -8.43 -0.77
C LEU A 648 -47.58 -7.99 -2.10
N LYS A 649 -47.99 -6.71 -2.21
CA LYS A 649 -48.48 -6.15 -3.48
C LYS A 649 -47.40 -6.18 -4.56
N ALA A 650 -46.16 -5.84 -4.21
CA ALA A 650 -45.03 -5.84 -5.15
C ALA A 650 -44.74 -7.24 -5.70
N ILE A 651 -44.72 -8.27 -4.85
CA ILE A 651 -44.47 -9.67 -5.28
C ILE A 651 -45.60 -10.21 -6.13
N ILE A 652 -46.86 -9.96 -5.78
CA ILE A 652 -47.99 -10.41 -6.60
C ILE A 652 -47.92 -9.78 -7.99
N LEU A 653 -47.59 -8.48 -8.07
CA LEU A 653 -47.40 -7.79 -9.34
C LEU A 653 -46.22 -8.39 -10.12
N LEU A 654 -45.08 -8.63 -9.47
CA LEU A 654 -43.93 -9.29 -10.09
C LEU A 654 -44.33 -10.66 -10.69
N GLY A 655 -45.10 -11.45 -9.93
CA GLY A 655 -45.67 -12.72 -10.39
C GLY A 655 -46.50 -12.58 -11.67
N ILE A 656 -47.43 -11.61 -11.71
CA ILE A 656 -48.22 -11.31 -12.92
C ILE A 656 -47.30 -10.97 -14.10
N GLY A 657 -46.20 -10.24 -13.85
CA GLY A 657 -45.19 -9.92 -14.86
C GLY A 657 -44.48 -11.18 -15.38
N GLY A 658 -44.06 -12.06 -14.49
CA GLY A 658 -43.41 -13.33 -14.84
C GLY A 658 -44.31 -14.25 -15.68
N TYR A 659 -45.59 -14.40 -15.30
CA TYR A 659 -46.56 -15.16 -16.10
C TYR A 659 -46.84 -14.51 -17.46
N ALA A 660 -46.84 -13.18 -17.55
CA ALA A 660 -46.98 -12.49 -18.82
C ALA A 660 -45.77 -12.71 -19.75
N VAL A 661 -44.55 -12.74 -19.19
CA VAL A 661 -43.33 -13.11 -19.92
C VAL A 661 -43.38 -14.56 -20.41
N ALA A 662 -43.88 -15.49 -19.60
CA ALA A 662 -44.10 -16.87 -20.05
C ALA A 662 -45.07 -16.96 -21.24
N GLY A 663 -46.13 -16.14 -21.25
CA GLY A 663 -47.02 -15.99 -22.40
C GLY A 663 -46.30 -15.49 -23.65
N LEU A 664 -45.36 -14.54 -23.50
CA LEU A 664 -44.52 -14.08 -24.62
C LEU A 664 -43.59 -15.19 -25.15
N PHE A 665 -42.96 -15.97 -24.28
CA PHE A 665 -42.15 -17.13 -24.71
C PHE A 665 -42.96 -18.15 -25.50
N LEU A 666 -44.17 -18.46 -25.03
CA LEU A 666 -45.07 -19.38 -25.72
C LEU A 666 -45.46 -18.86 -27.12
N LEU A 667 -45.79 -17.56 -27.23
CA LEU A 667 -46.11 -16.93 -28.51
C LEU A 667 -44.91 -16.81 -29.47
N GLN A 668 -43.68 -16.91 -28.95
CA GLN A 668 -42.46 -16.98 -29.75
C GLN A 668 -42.03 -18.43 -30.07
N GLY A 669 -42.83 -19.43 -29.71
CA GLY A 669 -42.54 -20.83 -30.00
C GLY A 669 -41.49 -21.45 -29.09
N ALA A 670 -41.31 -20.92 -27.87
CA ALA A 670 -40.39 -21.44 -26.86
C ALA A 670 -41.16 -22.11 -25.68
N PRO A 671 -41.78 -23.29 -25.88
CA PRO A 671 -42.63 -23.93 -24.87
C PRO A 671 -41.85 -24.39 -23.62
N ASP A 672 -40.60 -24.87 -23.77
CA ASP A 672 -39.75 -25.24 -22.63
C ASP A 672 -39.44 -24.05 -21.72
N LEU A 673 -39.10 -22.90 -22.32
CA LEU A 673 -38.85 -21.66 -21.58
C LEU A 673 -40.14 -21.15 -20.91
N ALA A 674 -41.28 -21.25 -21.58
CA ALA A 674 -42.55 -20.86 -20.99
C ALA A 674 -42.92 -21.75 -19.78
N LEU A 675 -42.77 -23.07 -19.92
CA LEU A 675 -43.03 -24.03 -18.84
C LEU A 675 -42.11 -23.77 -17.64
N THR A 676 -40.81 -23.67 -17.88
CA THR A 676 -39.82 -23.39 -16.82
C THR A 676 -40.05 -22.05 -16.16
N GLN A 677 -40.36 -20.98 -16.92
CA GLN A 677 -40.70 -19.67 -16.36
C GLN A 677 -41.91 -19.72 -15.43
N VAL A 678 -42.99 -20.41 -15.83
CA VAL A 678 -44.19 -20.60 -14.99
C VAL A 678 -43.85 -21.31 -13.69
N LEU A 679 -43.06 -22.38 -13.77
CA LEU A 679 -42.66 -23.19 -12.62
C LEU A 679 -41.74 -22.41 -11.68
N VAL A 680 -40.72 -21.73 -12.20
CA VAL A 680 -39.80 -20.88 -11.43
C VAL A 680 -40.57 -19.75 -10.76
N GLU A 681 -41.45 -19.04 -11.47
CA GLU A 681 -42.25 -17.94 -10.92
C GLU A 681 -43.15 -18.43 -9.77
N THR A 682 -43.72 -19.63 -9.91
CA THR A 682 -44.53 -20.24 -8.85
C THR A 682 -43.69 -20.53 -7.61
N VAL A 683 -42.51 -21.12 -7.77
CA VAL A 683 -41.61 -21.45 -6.65
C VAL A 683 -41.09 -20.17 -5.99
N THR A 684 -40.59 -19.21 -6.75
CA THR A 684 -40.03 -17.95 -6.22
C THR A 684 -41.09 -17.14 -5.48
N LEU A 685 -42.34 -17.08 -5.98
CA LEU A 685 -43.44 -16.43 -5.28
C LEU A 685 -43.66 -17.05 -3.91
N VAL A 686 -43.63 -18.38 -3.79
CA VAL A 686 -43.76 -19.02 -2.47
C VAL A 686 -42.57 -18.70 -1.58
N VAL A 687 -41.34 -18.80 -2.09
CA VAL A 687 -40.13 -18.46 -1.33
C VAL A 687 -40.19 -17.02 -0.81
N PHE A 688 -40.58 -16.06 -1.66
CA PHE A 688 -40.77 -14.68 -1.26
C PHE A 688 -41.85 -14.53 -0.19
N VAL A 689 -42.98 -15.24 -0.32
CA VAL A 689 -44.04 -15.22 0.71
C VAL A 689 -43.53 -15.76 2.04
N LEU A 690 -42.71 -16.82 2.04
CA LEU A 690 -42.09 -17.35 3.27
C LEU A 690 -41.16 -16.33 3.93
N VAL A 691 -40.28 -15.70 3.16
CA VAL A 691 -39.36 -14.67 3.66
C VAL A 691 -40.12 -13.43 4.15
N LEU A 692 -41.17 -13.01 3.45
CA LEU A 692 -41.97 -11.83 3.81
C LEU A 692 -42.68 -11.96 5.14
N ARG A 693 -42.95 -13.18 5.64
CA ARG A 693 -43.55 -13.37 6.97
C ARG A 693 -42.70 -12.76 8.09
N ARG A 694 -41.40 -12.56 7.86
CA ARG A 694 -40.45 -11.99 8.83
C ARG A 694 -40.07 -10.54 8.53
N LEU A 695 -40.51 -9.97 7.42
CA LEU A 695 -40.20 -8.58 7.05
C LEU A 695 -41.40 -7.67 7.30
N PRO A 696 -41.17 -6.38 7.61
CA PRO A 696 -42.27 -5.43 7.77
C PRO A 696 -43.11 -5.33 6.49
N PRO A 697 -44.44 -5.20 6.58
CA PRO A 697 -45.34 -5.24 5.42
C PRO A 697 -45.12 -4.08 4.44
N TYR A 698 -44.49 -3.00 4.89
CA TYR A 698 -44.17 -1.81 4.11
C TYR A 698 -42.67 -1.69 3.85
N PHE A 699 -42.30 -1.01 2.76
CA PHE A 699 -40.92 -0.58 2.56
C PHE A 699 -40.56 0.54 3.55
N SER A 700 -39.44 0.40 4.25
CA SER A 700 -39.03 1.21 5.39
C SER A 700 -38.46 2.59 4.99
N ASP A 701 -37.94 2.74 3.78
CA ASP A 701 -37.26 3.97 3.36
C ASP A 701 -38.19 4.95 2.65
N ARG A 702 -38.20 6.20 3.15
CA ARG A 702 -38.73 7.37 2.43
C ARG A 702 -37.55 8.18 1.89
N PRO A 703 -37.05 7.93 0.67
CA PRO A 703 -35.96 8.70 0.11
C PRO A 703 -36.37 10.17 -0.07
N LEU A 704 -35.42 11.08 0.09
CA LEU A 704 -35.59 12.50 -0.24
C LEU A 704 -36.11 12.66 -1.68
N ALA A 705 -36.95 13.67 -1.92
CA ALA A 705 -37.56 13.91 -3.24
C ALA A 705 -36.51 14.03 -4.37
N ALA A 706 -35.37 14.66 -4.10
CA ALA A 706 -34.25 14.77 -5.05
C ALA A 706 -33.65 13.40 -5.41
N SER A 707 -33.45 12.51 -4.43
CA SER A 707 -32.92 11.16 -4.67
C SER A 707 -33.87 10.32 -5.54
N ARG A 708 -35.19 10.54 -5.38
CA ARG A 708 -36.19 9.86 -6.19
C ARG A 708 -36.08 10.22 -7.67
N TRP A 709 -35.89 11.50 -8.00
CA TRP A 709 -35.72 11.95 -9.38
C TRP A 709 -34.43 11.42 -9.99
N VAL A 710 -33.31 11.45 -9.25
CA VAL A 710 -32.04 10.87 -9.74
C VAL A 710 -32.19 9.38 -10.06
N ARG A 711 -32.78 8.59 -9.15
CA ARG A 711 -33.01 7.16 -9.39
C ARG A 711 -33.93 6.91 -10.58
N LEU A 712 -34.96 7.73 -10.76
CA LEU A 712 -35.86 7.64 -11.91
C LEU A 712 -35.13 7.94 -13.22
N THR A 713 -34.34 9.01 -13.27
CA THR A 713 -33.54 9.38 -14.44
C THR A 713 -32.56 8.27 -14.81
N VAL A 714 -31.83 7.72 -13.83
CA VAL A 714 -30.91 6.60 -14.07
C VAL A 714 -31.68 5.36 -14.57
N ALA A 715 -32.80 5.00 -13.95
CA ALA A 715 -33.60 3.86 -14.37
C ALA A 715 -34.14 4.01 -15.81
N LEU A 716 -34.63 5.20 -16.16
CA LEU A 716 -35.09 5.51 -17.51
C LEU A 716 -33.93 5.46 -18.52
N ALA A 717 -32.78 6.04 -18.19
CA ALA A 717 -31.61 6.03 -19.06
C ALA A 717 -31.09 4.60 -19.31
N VAL A 718 -31.04 3.77 -18.26
CA VAL A 718 -30.71 2.33 -18.37
C VAL A 718 -31.74 1.62 -19.24
N GLY A 719 -33.03 1.81 -18.97
CA GLY A 719 -34.11 1.18 -19.74
C GLY A 719 -34.05 1.54 -21.23
N LEU A 720 -33.84 2.82 -21.56
CA LEU A 720 -33.68 3.30 -22.93
C LEU A 720 -32.42 2.73 -23.59
N THR A 721 -31.32 2.63 -22.85
CA THR A 721 -30.07 2.04 -23.35
C THR A 721 -30.25 0.56 -23.67
N VAL A 722 -30.86 -0.21 -22.76
CA VAL A 722 -31.17 -1.64 -22.99
C VAL A 722 -32.13 -1.82 -24.16
N ALA A 723 -33.17 -1.00 -24.26
CA ALA A 723 -34.10 -1.03 -25.39
C ALA A 723 -33.41 -0.71 -26.72
N GLY A 724 -32.53 0.30 -26.74
CA GLY A 724 -31.72 0.64 -27.91
C GLY A 724 -30.80 -0.52 -28.34
N ILE A 725 -30.11 -1.15 -27.38
CA ILE A 725 -29.28 -2.33 -27.64
C ILE A 725 -30.13 -3.47 -28.22
N ALA A 726 -31.31 -3.73 -27.65
CA ALA A 726 -32.21 -4.79 -28.12
C ALA A 726 -32.69 -4.56 -29.57
N LEU A 727 -32.84 -3.30 -30.00
CA LEU A 727 -33.20 -2.95 -31.38
C LEU A 727 -32.03 -3.10 -32.36
N VAL A 728 -30.82 -2.78 -31.92
CA VAL A 728 -29.64 -2.71 -32.79
C VAL A 728 -28.91 -4.05 -32.88
N ALA A 729 -28.88 -4.84 -31.81
CA ALA A 729 -28.14 -6.11 -31.74
C ALA A 729 -28.50 -7.14 -32.83
N PRO A 730 -29.78 -7.33 -33.22
CA PRO A 730 -30.12 -8.25 -34.32
C PRO A 730 -29.51 -7.82 -35.67
N GLY A 731 -29.39 -6.51 -35.92
CA GLY A 731 -28.82 -5.96 -37.14
C GLY A 731 -27.29 -6.00 -37.20
N ALA A 732 -26.61 -6.29 -36.09
CA ALA A 732 -25.16 -6.41 -36.02
C ALA A 732 -24.65 -7.81 -36.42
N ARG A 733 -25.53 -8.75 -36.80
CA ARG A 733 -25.14 -10.11 -37.21
C ARG A 733 -24.46 -10.10 -38.57
N ILE A 734 -23.22 -10.60 -38.63
CA ILE A 734 -22.40 -10.69 -39.86
C ILE A 734 -22.16 -12.13 -40.33
N HIS A 735 -22.50 -13.14 -39.53
CA HIS A 735 -22.33 -14.56 -39.84
C HIS A 735 -23.68 -15.29 -39.81
N ALA A 736 -23.75 -16.42 -40.51
CA ALA A 736 -24.90 -17.31 -40.46
C ALA A 736 -25.12 -17.83 -39.02
N PRO A 737 -26.36 -17.86 -38.51
CA PRO A 737 -26.64 -18.37 -37.17
C PRO A 737 -26.32 -19.86 -37.05
N VAL A 738 -25.64 -20.24 -35.96
CA VAL A 738 -25.36 -21.66 -35.64
C VAL A 738 -26.64 -22.50 -35.48
N SER A 739 -27.78 -21.86 -35.20
CA SER A 739 -29.08 -22.52 -35.03
C SER A 739 -29.62 -23.19 -36.30
N GLN A 740 -29.06 -22.92 -37.48
CA GLN A 740 -29.52 -23.55 -38.73
C GLN A 740 -29.27 -25.07 -38.74
N ALA A 741 -28.17 -25.54 -38.12
CA ALA A 741 -27.83 -26.97 -38.07
C ALA A 741 -28.49 -27.71 -36.90
N PHE A 742 -28.96 -26.99 -35.88
CA PHE A 742 -29.40 -27.58 -34.60
C PHE A 742 -30.55 -28.59 -34.72
N ALA A 743 -31.44 -28.43 -35.70
CA ALA A 743 -32.55 -29.37 -35.89
C ALA A 743 -32.06 -30.76 -36.35
N GLU A 744 -31.04 -30.80 -37.21
CA GLU A 744 -30.43 -32.04 -37.68
C GLU A 744 -29.44 -32.59 -36.65
N GLU A 745 -28.61 -31.73 -36.08
CA GLU A 745 -27.62 -32.11 -35.06
C GLU A 745 -28.28 -32.69 -33.79
N ALA A 746 -29.42 -32.14 -33.37
CA ALA A 746 -30.14 -32.65 -32.19
C ALA A 746 -30.61 -34.11 -32.37
N VAL A 747 -31.01 -34.49 -33.58
CA VAL A 747 -31.43 -35.86 -33.89
C VAL A 747 -30.21 -36.75 -34.12
N HIS A 748 -29.24 -36.30 -34.91
CA HIS A 748 -28.10 -37.10 -35.33
C HIS A 748 -27.11 -37.38 -34.19
N TRP A 749 -26.78 -36.37 -33.38
CA TRP A 749 -25.82 -36.49 -32.28
C TRP A 749 -26.50 -36.72 -30.93
N GLY A 750 -27.58 -35.99 -30.68
CA GLY A 750 -28.28 -36.04 -29.39
C GLY A 750 -29.36 -37.11 -29.27
N GLY A 751 -29.83 -37.70 -30.37
CA GLY A 751 -30.86 -38.75 -30.38
C GLY A 751 -32.29 -38.28 -30.10
N GLY A 752 -32.55 -36.96 -30.08
CA GLY A 752 -33.80 -36.38 -29.60
C GLY A 752 -34.43 -35.37 -30.54
N ARG A 753 -35.76 -35.23 -30.47
CA ARG A 753 -36.52 -34.25 -31.28
C ARG A 753 -36.71 -32.91 -30.58
N ASN A 754 -36.56 -32.84 -29.25
CA ASN A 754 -36.61 -31.57 -28.54
C ASN A 754 -35.25 -30.86 -28.64
N ILE A 755 -35.14 -29.94 -29.60
CA ILE A 755 -33.92 -29.18 -29.86
C ILE A 755 -33.42 -28.45 -28.60
N VAL A 756 -34.33 -27.89 -27.78
CA VAL A 756 -33.94 -27.15 -26.57
C VAL A 756 -33.35 -28.09 -25.53
N ASN A 757 -34.06 -29.17 -25.19
CA ASN A 757 -33.57 -30.11 -24.17
C ASN A 757 -32.25 -30.74 -24.62
N VAL A 758 -32.18 -31.23 -25.86
CA VAL A 758 -30.94 -31.82 -26.42
C VAL A 758 -29.79 -30.81 -26.42
N THR A 759 -30.06 -29.52 -26.70
CA THR A 759 -29.01 -28.50 -26.60
C THR A 759 -28.49 -28.36 -25.17
N LEU A 760 -29.36 -28.42 -24.17
CA LEU A 760 -28.99 -28.29 -22.75
C LEU A 760 -28.26 -29.52 -22.20
N VAL A 761 -28.64 -30.73 -22.61
CA VAL A 761 -28.11 -31.97 -22.00
C VAL A 761 -27.01 -32.64 -22.84
N ASP A 762 -26.82 -32.22 -24.09
CA ASP A 762 -25.84 -32.81 -25.01
C ASP A 762 -24.95 -31.75 -25.67
N ILE A 763 -25.49 -30.98 -26.63
CA ILE A 763 -24.68 -30.06 -27.47
C ILE A 763 -23.93 -29.01 -26.63
N ARG A 764 -24.59 -28.44 -25.62
CA ARG A 764 -24.03 -27.47 -24.67
C ARG A 764 -24.19 -27.93 -23.23
N ALA A 765 -24.03 -29.23 -22.98
CA ALA A 765 -24.12 -29.84 -21.65
C ALA A 765 -23.25 -29.15 -20.57
N TRP A 766 -22.13 -28.56 -20.98
CA TRP A 766 -21.26 -27.78 -20.10
C TRP A 766 -21.96 -26.58 -19.44
N ASP A 767 -22.88 -25.92 -20.14
CA ASP A 767 -23.65 -24.79 -19.59
C ASP A 767 -24.54 -25.29 -18.45
N THR A 768 -25.24 -26.41 -18.66
CA THR A 768 -26.13 -27.00 -17.64
C THR A 768 -25.36 -27.55 -16.44
N VAL A 769 -24.17 -28.13 -16.62
CA VAL A 769 -23.28 -28.48 -15.49
C VAL A 769 -22.90 -27.23 -14.66
N GLY A 770 -22.61 -26.12 -15.34
CA GLY A 770 -22.33 -24.84 -14.69
C GLY A 770 -23.53 -24.32 -13.89
N GLU A 771 -24.72 -24.34 -14.49
CA GLU A 771 -25.97 -23.90 -13.86
C GLU A 771 -26.31 -24.72 -12.61
N ILE A 772 -26.29 -26.06 -12.67
CA ILE A 772 -26.56 -26.90 -11.48
C ILE A 772 -25.53 -26.70 -10.38
N SER A 773 -24.27 -26.40 -10.75
CA SER A 773 -23.23 -26.05 -9.79
C SER A 773 -23.50 -24.71 -9.12
N VAL A 774 -23.98 -23.71 -9.87
CA VAL A 774 -24.41 -22.41 -9.31
C VAL A 774 -25.60 -22.60 -8.36
N LEU A 775 -26.59 -23.43 -8.72
CA LEU A 775 -27.72 -23.74 -7.84
C LEU A 775 -27.27 -24.40 -6.54
N LEU A 776 -26.31 -25.33 -6.60
CA LEU A 776 -25.71 -25.94 -5.43
C LEU A 776 -25.01 -24.91 -4.53
N VAL A 777 -24.18 -24.03 -5.12
CA VAL A 777 -23.47 -22.98 -4.37
C VAL A 777 -24.46 -21.98 -3.76
N ALA A 778 -25.52 -21.61 -4.50
CA ALA A 778 -26.57 -20.75 -3.98
C ALA A 778 -27.32 -21.41 -2.82
N ALA A 779 -27.72 -22.67 -2.94
CA ALA A 779 -28.38 -23.44 -1.88
C ALA A 779 -27.51 -23.50 -0.62
N THR A 780 -26.27 -23.98 -0.77
CA THR A 780 -25.32 -24.15 0.33
C THR A 780 -24.90 -22.81 0.95
N GLY A 781 -24.80 -21.74 0.15
CA GLY A 781 -24.54 -20.39 0.62
C GLY A 781 -25.70 -19.82 1.45
N VAL A 782 -26.94 -19.95 0.97
CA VAL A 782 -28.15 -19.57 1.72
C VAL A 782 -28.23 -20.35 3.02
N ALA A 783 -28.07 -21.67 2.95
CA ALA A 783 -28.02 -22.52 4.14
C ALA A 783 -26.93 -22.04 5.11
N SER A 784 -25.70 -21.81 4.64
CA SER A 784 -24.57 -21.39 5.50
C SER A 784 -24.79 -20.04 6.18
N LEU A 785 -25.42 -19.07 5.50
CA LEU A 785 -25.76 -17.77 6.08
C LEU A 785 -26.86 -17.87 7.14
N VAL A 786 -27.83 -18.77 6.95
CA VAL A 786 -28.94 -18.98 7.90
C VAL A 786 -28.50 -19.84 9.09
N PHE A 787 -27.59 -20.80 8.88
CA PHE A 787 -27.17 -21.82 9.86
C PHE A 787 -25.82 -21.53 10.54
N LEU A 788 -25.55 -20.26 10.91
CA LEU A 788 -24.32 -19.81 11.59
C LEU A 788 -23.91 -20.65 12.84
N SER A 789 -24.83 -21.38 13.46
CA SER A 789 -24.56 -22.11 14.71
C SER A 789 -24.74 -23.64 14.66
N ARG A 790 -25.39 -24.23 13.64
CA ARG A 790 -25.49 -25.71 13.45
C ARG A 790 -25.74 -26.09 11.98
N ARG A 791 -24.77 -26.71 11.33
CA ARG A 791 -24.83 -27.21 9.93
C ARG A 791 -25.70 -28.46 9.71
N GLY A 792 -26.42 -28.96 10.71
CA GLY A 792 -27.23 -30.18 10.59
C GLY A 792 -28.69 -29.85 10.33
N GLY A 793 -29.15 -29.99 9.08
CA GLY A 793 -30.57 -29.91 8.75
C GLY A 793 -31.36 -31.05 9.42
N GLN A 794 -31.91 -30.79 10.60
CA GLN A 794 -32.77 -31.74 11.30
C GLN A 794 -34.02 -32.02 10.43
N ILE A 795 -34.32 -33.29 10.24
CA ILE A 795 -35.56 -33.74 9.59
C ILE A 795 -36.61 -33.83 10.68
N PHE A 796 -37.52 -32.86 10.75
CA PHE A 796 -38.58 -32.85 11.75
C PHE A 796 -39.60 -33.96 11.49
N ARG A 797 -39.76 -34.89 12.42
CA ARG A 797 -40.73 -36.00 12.33
C ARG A 797 -42.00 -35.71 13.11
N ALA A 798 -43.13 -36.23 12.63
CA ALA A 798 -44.43 -36.04 13.29
C ALA A 798 -44.40 -36.51 14.76
N ASP A 799 -43.72 -37.63 15.04
CA ASP A 799 -43.58 -38.21 16.38
C ASP A 799 -42.70 -37.37 17.33
N GLU A 800 -41.89 -36.46 16.78
CA GLU A 800 -41.05 -35.53 17.55
C GLU A 800 -41.77 -34.21 17.87
N ALA A 801 -43.03 -34.04 17.40
CA ALA A 801 -43.77 -32.82 17.61
C ALA A 801 -44.16 -32.66 19.10
N PRO A 802 -43.80 -31.54 19.76
CA PRO A 802 -44.14 -31.32 21.16
C PRO A 802 -45.65 -31.20 21.34
N GLU A 803 -46.25 -32.04 22.20
CA GLU A 803 -47.70 -32.04 22.48
C GLU A 803 -48.25 -30.68 22.92
N THR A 804 -47.41 -29.87 23.57
CA THR A 804 -47.76 -28.55 24.13
C THR A 804 -47.62 -27.39 23.16
N ARG A 805 -46.94 -27.57 22.01
CA ARG A 805 -46.63 -26.49 21.06
C ARG A 805 -46.96 -26.91 19.63
N ARG A 806 -47.99 -26.27 19.07
CA ARG A 806 -48.43 -26.49 17.70
C ARG A 806 -47.76 -25.52 16.74
N VAL A 807 -47.49 -25.97 15.52
CA VAL A 807 -46.88 -25.15 14.48
C VAL A 807 -47.82 -23.99 14.12
N TRP A 808 -47.25 -22.78 14.01
CA TRP A 808 -47.97 -21.52 13.78
C TRP A 808 -48.98 -21.14 14.88
N SER A 809 -48.74 -21.52 16.13
CA SER A 809 -49.52 -21.04 17.29
C SER A 809 -49.34 -19.53 17.49
N GLY A 810 -50.44 -18.79 17.68
CA GLY A 810 -50.44 -17.36 17.96
C GLY A 810 -51.77 -16.91 18.59
N PRO A 811 -51.93 -15.62 18.95
CA PRO A 811 -53.16 -15.10 19.56
C PRO A 811 -54.37 -15.43 18.68
N ASP A 812 -55.37 -16.09 19.25
CA ASP A 812 -56.58 -16.50 18.52
C ASP A 812 -57.65 -15.41 18.65
N PRO A 813 -57.89 -14.60 17.59
CA PRO A 813 -58.91 -13.54 17.62
C PRO A 813 -60.34 -14.08 17.72
N MET A 814 -60.56 -15.39 17.50
CA MET A 814 -61.85 -16.07 17.59
C MET A 814 -62.00 -16.97 18.83
N ALA A 815 -61.03 -16.92 19.77
CA ALA A 815 -61.03 -17.75 20.98
C ALA A 815 -62.34 -17.63 21.79
N ALA A 816 -62.92 -16.42 21.84
CA ALA A 816 -64.17 -16.16 22.55
C ALA A 816 -65.39 -16.86 21.92
N LEU A 817 -65.40 -17.04 20.59
CA LEU A 817 -66.48 -17.71 19.86
C LEU A 817 -66.34 -19.23 19.91
N ARG A 818 -65.10 -19.76 19.89
CA ARG A 818 -64.83 -21.21 19.95
C ARG A 818 -65.12 -21.84 21.31
N ARG A 819 -64.79 -21.16 22.42
CA ARG A 819 -65.14 -21.64 23.77
C ARG A 819 -66.65 -21.88 23.96
N ARG A 820 -67.49 -21.20 23.18
CA ARG A 820 -68.95 -21.36 23.22
C ARG A 820 -69.43 -22.60 22.46
N ALA A 821 -68.69 -23.03 21.43
CA ALA A 821 -68.95 -24.25 20.67
C ALA A 821 -68.40 -25.51 21.37
N ASP A 822 -67.22 -25.43 21.99
CA ASP A 822 -66.59 -26.57 22.69
C ASP A 822 -67.35 -26.99 23.97
N ARG A 823 -68.07 -26.07 24.62
CA ARG A 823 -68.93 -26.42 25.76
C ARG A 823 -70.12 -27.31 25.41
N MET A 824 -70.45 -27.50 24.12
CA MET A 824 -71.58 -28.33 23.69
C MET A 824 -71.20 -29.75 23.22
N ARG A 825 -69.93 -30.17 23.34
CA ARG A 825 -69.52 -31.56 23.01
C ARG A 825 -68.49 -32.12 23.98
N PRO A 826 -68.90 -32.88 25.01
CA PRO A 826 -68.03 -33.82 25.70
C PRO A 826 -68.03 -35.16 24.94
N ASP A 827 -66.86 -35.78 24.84
CA ASP A 827 -66.63 -37.18 24.45
C ASP A 827 -66.94 -37.62 23.00
N ALA A 828 -66.27 -37.01 22.02
CA ALA A 828 -66.01 -37.68 20.74
C ALA A 828 -64.56 -38.20 20.72
N LEU A 829 -64.41 -39.50 20.90
CA LEU A 829 -63.19 -40.28 20.73
C LEU A 829 -62.43 -39.84 19.46
N HIS A 830 -61.12 -39.61 19.63
CA HIS A 830 -60.11 -39.34 18.62
C HIS A 830 -60.15 -40.34 17.45
N THR A 831 -61.02 -40.10 16.49
CA THR A 831 -60.92 -40.63 15.12
C THR A 831 -61.01 -39.45 14.16
N ASP A 832 -60.13 -38.48 14.35
CA ASP A 832 -59.81 -37.56 13.27
C ASP A 832 -59.19 -38.41 12.17
N ARG A 833 -59.93 -38.58 11.06
CA ARG A 833 -59.33 -39.08 9.81
C ARG A 833 -58.26 -38.08 9.42
N GLU A 834 -57.02 -38.35 9.83
CA GLU A 834 -55.87 -37.54 9.46
C GLU A 834 -55.62 -37.71 7.96
N TRP A 835 -55.91 -36.65 7.19
CA TRP A 835 -55.74 -36.63 5.74
C TRP A 835 -54.27 -36.46 5.32
N LEU A 836 -53.49 -35.81 6.18
CA LEU A 836 -52.03 -35.65 6.12
C LEU A 836 -51.44 -36.19 7.43
N ARG A 837 -50.26 -36.82 7.37
CA ARG A 837 -49.66 -37.56 8.50
C ARG A 837 -49.36 -36.66 9.71
N ALA A 838 -49.00 -35.41 9.49
CA ALA A 838 -48.69 -34.46 10.55
C ALA A 838 -49.73 -33.33 10.64
N GLY A 839 -50.93 -33.49 10.08
CA GLY A 839 -51.96 -32.45 10.06
C GLY A 839 -52.44 -32.01 11.45
N SER A 840 -52.35 -32.91 12.45
CA SER A 840 -52.67 -32.64 13.86
C SER A 840 -51.64 -31.76 14.57
N THR A 841 -50.43 -31.61 14.02
CA THR A 841 -49.36 -30.76 14.57
C THR A 841 -49.60 -29.26 14.36
N LEU A 842 -50.58 -28.88 13.53
CA LEU A 842 -50.97 -27.49 13.25
C LEU A 842 -52.00 -26.95 14.25
N ALA A 843 -51.96 -25.64 14.47
CA ALA A 843 -52.99 -24.95 15.24
C ALA A 843 -54.37 -25.07 14.55
N PRO A 844 -55.45 -25.50 15.24
CA PRO A 844 -56.77 -25.71 14.63
C PRO A 844 -57.37 -24.47 13.97
N GLN A 845 -57.01 -23.25 14.42
CA GLN A 845 -57.42 -21.99 13.78
C GLN A 845 -56.83 -21.74 12.40
N ARG A 846 -55.72 -22.39 12.04
CA ARG A 846 -55.02 -22.19 10.77
C ARG A 846 -55.10 -23.39 9.83
N ARG A 847 -55.83 -24.43 10.25
CA ARG A 847 -56.05 -25.65 9.48
C ARG A 847 -57.14 -25.40 8.43
N SER A 848 -56.86 -25.71 7.17
CA SER A 848 -57.82 -25.61 6.06
C SER A 848 -58.07 -26.98 5.48
N VAL A 849 -59.22 -27.57 5.81
CA VAL A 849 -59.61 -28.91 5.33
C VAL A 849 -59.68 -28.94 3.80
N ILE A 850 -60.21 -27.87 3.18
CA ILE A 850 -60.26 -27.74 1.72
C ILE A 850 -58.85 -27.81 1.12
N PHE A 851 -57.90 -27.09 1.72
CA PHE A 851 -56.53 -27.08 1.23
C PHE A 851 -55.87 -28.44 1.40
N GLU A 852 -56.01 -29.11 2.56
CA GLU A 852 -55.49 -30.46 2.79
C GLU A 852 -56.00 -31.50 1.79
N VAL A 853 -57.31 -31.48 1.50
CA VAL A 853 -57.93 -32.40 0.52
C VAL A 853 -57.39 -32.15 -0.88
N VAL A 854 -57.28 -30.89 -1.29
CA VAL A 854 -56.73 -30.50 -2.59
C VAL A 854 -55.26 -30.92 -2.70
N VAL A 855 -54.45 -30.65 -1.68
CA VAL A 855 -53.04 -31.05 -1.63
C VAL A 855 -52.89 -32.56 -1.77
N ARG A 856 -53.72 -33.36 -1.09
CA ARG A 856 -53.67 -34.82 -1.15
C ARG A 856 -53.87 -35.35 -2.58
N LEU A 857 -54.84 -34.80 -3.31
CA LEU A 857 -55.15 -35.20 -4.68
C LEU A 857 -54.09 -34.72 -5.67
N LEU A 858 -53.66 -33.45 -5.53
CA LEU A 858 -52.69 -32.86 -6.44
C LEU A 858 -51.28 -33.44 -6.25
N PHE A 859 -50.85 -33.76 -5.03
CA PHE A 859 -49.49 -34.22 -4.77
C PHE A 859 -49.10 -35.43 -5.63
N GLN A 860 -49.91 -36.50 -5.59
CA GLN A 860 -49.62 -37.71 -6.37
C GLN A 860 -49.66 -37.43 -7.88
N THR A 861 -50.63 -36.63 -8.32
CA THR A 861 -50.77 -36.23 -9.72
C THR A 861 -49.54 -35.45 -10.21
N MET A 862 -49.02 -34.53 -9.38
CA MET A 862 -47.83 -33.74 -9.68
C MET A 862 -46.56 -34.59 -9.72
N ILE A 863 -46.43 -35.60 -8.86
CA ILE A 863 -45.30 -36.53 -8.90
C ILE A 863 -45.31 -37.35 -10.20
N VAL A 864 -46.47 -37.89 -10.59
CA VAL A 864 -46.61 -38.63 -11.84
C VAL A 864 -46.34 -37.72 -13.05
N TYR A 865 -46.88 -36.50 -13.05
CA TYR A 865 -46.64 -35.53 -14.11
C TYR A 865 -45.16 -35.11 -14.20
N SER A 866 -44.49 -34.97 -13.07
CA SER A 866 -43.06 -34.70 -13.02
C SER A 866 -42.23 -35.82 -13.66
N LEU A 867 -42.53 -37.08 -13.35
CA LEU A 867 -41.88 -38.22 -14.00
C LEU A 867 -42.17 -38.26 -15.51
N PHE A 868 -43.39 -37.94 -15.92
CA PHE A 868 -43.72 -37.79 -17.33
C PHE A 868 -42.85 -36.71 -18.00
N LEU A 869 -42.70 -35.52 -17.40
CA LEU A 869 -41.85 -34.45 -17.94
C LEU A 869 -40.38 -34.84 -18.02
N LEU A 870 -39.88 -35.62 -17.04
CA LEU A 870 -38.50 -36.12 -17.01
C LEU A 870 -38.23 -37.05 -18.21
N PHE A 871 -39.10 -38.04 -18.45
CA PHE A 871 -38.89 -39.01 -19.51
C PHE A 871 -39.29 -38.51 -20.91
N SER A 872 -40.29 -37.62 -21.01
CA SER A 872 -40.73 -37.06 -22.29
C SER A 872 -39.84 -35.92 -22.80
N GLY A 873 -39.02 -35.31 -21.93
CA GLY A 873 -38.21 -34.12 -22.23
C GLY A 873 -37.30 -34.23 -23.45
N HIS A 874 -36.87 -35.43 -23.81
CA HIS A 874 -36.01 -35.67 -24.97
C HIS A 874 -36.73 -35.44 -26.32
N ASN A 875 -38.07 -35.54 -26.34
CA ASN A 875 -38.89 -35.46 -27.55
C ASN A 875 -40.05 -34.46 -27.48
N ALA A 876 -40.42 -34.03 -26.28
CA ALA A 876 -41.49 -33.09 -26.01
C ALA A 876 -41.03 -32.04 -24.98
N PRO A 877 -41.75 -30.92 -24.82
CA PRO A 877 -41.36 -29.90 -23.85
C PRO A 877 -41.30 -30.45 -22.41
N GLY A 878 -40.17 -30.26 -21.72
CA GLY A 878 -39.88 -30.92 -20.45
C GLY A 878 -38.38 -31.03 -20.16
N GLY A 879 -38.00 -32.04 -19.39
CA GLY A 879 -36.62 -32.30 -18.97
C GLY A 879 -36.42 -32.31 -17.45
N GLY A 880 -35.19 -32.58 -17.01
CA GLY A 880 -34.86 -32.78 -15.61
C GLY A 880 -35.16 -31.56 -14.72
N PHE A 881 -34.91 -30.36 -15.23
CA PHE A 881 -35.12 -29.12 -14.49
C PHE A 881 -36.61 -28.83 -14.23
N ALA A 882 -37.44 -28.85 -15.27
CA ALA A 882 -38.89 -28.62 -15.16
C ALA A 882 -39.56 -29.70 -14.28
N ALA A 883 -39.20 -30.97 -14.49
CA ALA A 883 -39.67 -32.06 -13.65
C ALA A 883 -39.33 -31.81 -12.17
N GLY A 884 -38.10 -31.39 -11.87
CA GLY A 884 -37.64 -31.16 -10.50
C GLY A 884 -38.41 -30.02 -9.83
N LEU A 885 -38.69 -28.94 -10.56
CA LEU A 885 -39.51 -27.82 -10.06
C LEU A 885 -40.96 -28.24 -9.77
N VAL A 886 -41.56 -29.11 -10.58
CA VAL A 886 -42.92 -29.63 -10.29
C VAL A 886 -42.94 -30.37 -8.96
N VAL A 887 -41.96 -31.23 -8.68
CA VAL A 887 -41.83 -31.88 -7.36
C VAL A 887 -41.59 -30.84 -6.26
N GLY A 888 -40.75 -29.84 -6.53
CA GLY A 888 -40.53 -28.72 -5.63
C GLY A 888 -41.83 -28.00 -5.24
N ILE A 889 -42.71 -27.71 -6.20
CA ILE A 889 -44.03 -27.10 -5.95
C ILE A 889 -44.92 -28.08 -5.17
N ALA A 890 -44.91 -29.37 -5.49
CA ALA A 890 -45.67 -30.37 -4.77
C ALA A 890 -45.28 -30.43 -3.29
N LEU A 891 -43.97 -30.42 -3.00
CA LEU A 891 -43.42 -30.35 -1.63
C LEU A 891 -43.75 -29.03 -0.94
N THR A 892 -43.72 -27.92 -1.69
CA THR A 892 -44.05 -26.58 -1.19
C THR A 892 -45.51 -26.48 -0.74
N VAL A 893 -46.44 -26.93 -1.59
CA VAL A 893 -47.88 -26.95 -1.29
C VAL A 893 -48.17 -27.87 -0.11
N ARG A 894 -47.44 -28.99 0.00
CA ARG A 894 -47.54 -29.91 1.14
C ARG A 894 -47.00 -29.32 2.46
N TYR A 895 -45.89 -28.58 2.41
CA TYR A 895 -45.39 -27.82 3.55
C TYR A 895 -46.38 -26.72 3.99
N LEU A 896 -47.01 -26.00 3.05
CA LEU A 896 -48.02 -25.00 3.37
C LEU A 896 -49.27 -25.61 4.03
N ALA A 897 -49.60 -26.86 3.71
CA ALA A 897 -50.79 -27.55 4.22
C ALA A 897 -50.58 -28.20 5.59
N GLY A 898 -49.38 -28.74 5.86
CA GLY A 898 -49.11 -29.54 7.07
C GLY A 898 -47.94 -29.06 7.94
N GLY A 899 -47.30 -27.94 7.59
CA GLY A 899 -46.17 -27.38 8.32
C GLY A 899 -44.87 -28.20 8.20
N ARG A 900 -43.89 -27.90 9.07
CA ARG A 900 -42.53 -28.49 8.99
C ARG A 900 -42.47 -30.00 9.17
N TYR A 901 -43.35 -30.57 9.99
CA TYR A 901 -43.38 -32.02 10.27
C TYR A 901 -43.95 -32.81 9.08
N GLU A 902 -44.98 -32.28 8.41
CA GLU A 902 -45.52 -32.91 7.19
C GLU A 902 -44.51 -32.87 6.04
N LEU A 903 -43.71 -31.81 5.93
CA LEU A 903 -42.61 -31.76 4.97
C LEU A 903 -41.53 -32.83 5.24
N GLY A 904 -41.23 -33.11 6.52
CA GLY A 904 -40.32 -34.18 6.91
C GLY A 904 -40.85 -35.57 6.57
N GLU A 905 -42.16 -35.80 6.75
CA GLU A 905 -42.84 -37.04 6.36
C GLU A 905 -42.95 -37.22 4.84
N ALA A 906 -43.15 -36.12 4.10
CA ALA A 906 -43.27 -36.14 2.65
C ALA A 906 -41.94 -36.43 1.93
N ALA A 907 -40.83 -35.93 2.48
CA ALA A 907 -39.50 -36.06 1.90
C ALA A 907 -38.47 -36.47 2.97
N PRO A 908 -38.38 -37.76 3.34
CA PRO A 908 -37.54 -38.26 4.42
C PRO A 908 -36.03 -38.33 4.09
N VAL A 909 -35.52 -37.37 3.31
CA VAL A 909 -34.14 -37.30 2.81
C VAL A 909 -33.52 -35.96 3.16
N GLN A 910 -32.19 -35.92 3.32
CA GLN A 910 -31.46 -34.66 3.54
C GLN A 910 -31.25 -33.95 2.18
N PRO A 911 -31.45 -32.62 2.11
CA PRO A 911 -31.28 -31.87 0.86
C PRO A 911 -29.86 -32.01 0.30
N GLY A 912 -28.85 -31.96 1.18
CA GLY A 912 -27.45 -32.14 0.80
C GLY A 912 -27.16 -33.49 0.14
N THR A 913 -27.86 -34.56 0.54
CA THR A 913 -27.71 -35.88 -0.10
C THR A 913 -28.30 -35.88 -1.50
N LEU A 914 -29.48 -35.28 -1.72
CA LEU A 914 -30.09 -35.17 -3.05
C LEU A 914 -29.23 -34.31 -3.98
N LEU A 915 -28.75 -33.17 -3.49
CA LEU A 915 -27.84 -32.28 -4.19
C LEU A 915 -26.53 -32.98 -4.58
N GLY A 916 -25.91 -33.70 -3.64
CA GLY A 916 -24.65 -34.42 -3.85
C GLY A 916 -24.79 -35.60 -4.81
N ILE A 917 -25.84 -36.42 -4.67
CA ILE A 917 -26.12 -37.54 -5.57
C ILE A 917 -26.44 -37.02 -6.97
N GLY A 918 -27.27 -35.96 -7.08
CA GLY A 918 -27.62 -35.36 -8.36
C GLY A 918 -26.40 -34.84 -9.11
N LEU A 919 -25.52 -34.09 -8.43
CA LEU A 919 -24.26 -33.62 -9.01
C LEU A 919 -23.32 -34.76 -9.39
N PHE A 920 -23.16 -35.76 -8.50
CA PHE A 920 -22.34 -36.94 -8.77
C PHE A 920 -22.84 -37.70 -10.00
N LEU A 921 -24.16 -37.82 -10.17
CA LEU A 921 -24.77 -38.51 -11.28
C LEU A 921 -24.62 -37.71 -12.58
N SER A 922 -24.89 -36.41 -12.59
CA SER A 922 -24.67 -35.55 -13.77
C SER A 922 -23.20 -35.50 -14.20
N ALA A 923 -22.27 -35.30 -13.25
CA ALA A 923 -20.83 -35.30 -13.54
C ALA A 923 -20.31 -36.67 -13.95
N GLY A 924 -20.78 -37.73 -13.29
CA GLY A 924 -20.42 -39.11 -13.57
C GLY A 924 -20.85 -39.56 -14.97
N VAL A 925 -22.07 -39.23 -15.38
CA VAL A 925 -22.58 -39.48 -16.75
C VAL A 925 -21.75 -38.71 -17.78
N GLY A 926 -21.39 -37.46 -17.50
CA GLY A 926 -20.53 -36.66 -18.38
C GLY A 926 -19.11 -37.22 -18.53
N LEU A 927 -18.56 -37.84 -17.50
CA LEU A 927 -17.24 -38.49 -17.54
C LEU A 927 -17.30 -39.91 -18.10
N PHE A 928 -18.45 -40.57 -18.05
CA PHE A 928 -18.61 -41.95 -18.50
C PHE A 928 -18.27 -42.13 -19.98
N ALA A 929 -18.56 -41.13 -20.81
CA ALA A 929 -18.21 -41.14 -22.23
C ALA A 929 -16.70 -41.28 -22.48
N LEU A 930 -15.84 -40.74 -21.61
CA LEU A 930 -14.38 -40.89 -21.71
C LEU A 930 -13.94 -42.35 -21.55
N LEU A 931 -14.62 -43.13 -20.70
CA LEU A 931 -14.29 -44.55 -20.47
C LEU A 931 -14.58 -45.40 -21.72
N LEU A 932 -15.47 -44.93 -22.59
CA LEU A 932 -15.84 -45.57 -23.85
C LEU A 932 -15.10 -44.98 -25.06
N GLY A 933 -14.11 -44.10 -24.84
CA GLY A 933 -13.31 -43.47 -25.91
C GLY A 933 -13.96 -42.25 -26.57
N GLY A 934 -15.10 -41.76 -26.06
CA GLY A 934 -15.73 -40.50 -26.48
C GLY A 934 -15.15 -39.27 -25.80
N SER A 935 -15.70 -38.09 -26.08
CA SER A 935 -15.37 -36.84 -25.39
C SER A 935 -16.21 -36.62 -24.13
N VAL A 936 -15.74 -35.78 -23.20
CA VAL A 936 -16.51 -35.38 -22.00
C VAL A 936 -17.88 -34.82 -22.41
N LEU A 937 -18.94 -35.28 -21.73
CA LEU A 937 -20.35 -34.92 -21.93
C LEU A 937 -20.94 -35.31 -23.29
N GLN A 938 -20.30 -36.18 -24.06
CA GLN A 938 -20.89 -36.77 -25.25
C GLN A 938 -21.97 -37.79 -24.86
N SER A 939 -23.19 -37.67 -25.40
CA SER A 939 -24.20 -38.70 -25.19
C SER A 939 -23.90 -39.97 -25.99
N TRP A 940 -24.29 -41.10 -25.41
CA TRP A 940 -24.29 -42.39 -26.06
C TRP A 940 -25.73 -42.88 -26.25
N ILE A 941 -26.02 -43.40 -27.44
CA ILE A 941 -27.34 -43.90 -27.83
C ILE A 941 -27.30 -45.43 -27.83
N VAL A 942 -28.26 -46.06 -27.17
CA VAL A 942 -28.43 -47.52 -27.09
C VAL A 942 -29.85 -47.87 -27.51
N ASP A 943 -29.97 -48.62 -28.60
CA ASP A 943 -31.25 -49.09 -29.12
C ASP A 943 -31.51 -50.53 -28.64
N ILE A 944 -32.60 -50.74 -27.90
CA ILE A 944 -32.96 -52.03 -27.31
C ILE A 944 -34.35 -52.44 -27.80
N HIS A 945 -34.45 -53.58 -28.48
CA HIS A 945 -35.74 -54.15 -28.86
C HIS A 945 -36.32 -54.99 -27.70
N LEU A 946 -37.47 -54.58 -27.16
CA LEU A 946 -38.18 -55.29 -26.09
C LEU A 946 -39.44 -56.00 -26.64
N PRO A 947 -39.64 -57.31 -26.40
CA PRO A 947 -40.70 -58.10 -27.05
C PRO A 947 -42.15 -57.61 -26.85
N VAL A 948 -42.41 -56.81 -25.82
CA VAL A 948 -43.75 -56.30 -25.47
C VAL A 948 -43.85 -54.77 -25.64
N VAL A 949 -42.72 -54.06 -25.61
CA VAL A 949 -42.66 -52.59 -25.54
C VAL A 949 -42.21 -51.97 -26.87
N GLY A 950 -41.61 -52.77 -27.77
CA GLY A 950 -41.07 -52.30 -29.04
C GLY A 950 -39.62 -51.84 -28.96
N ASP A 951 -39.17 -51.06 -29.94
CA ASP A 951 -37.84 -50.46 -29.98
C ASP A 951 -37.73 -49.31 -28.97
N LEU A 952 -36.83 -49.46 -28.00
CA LEU A 952 -36.56 -48.47 -26.97
C LEU A 952 -35.22 -47.78 -27.26
N HIS A 953 -35.30 -46.49 -27.62
CA HIS A 953 -34.15 -45.62 -27.83
C HIS A 953 -33.73 -45.00 -26.49
N LEU A 954 -32.64 -45.50 -25.90
CA LEU A 954 -32.10 -45.00 -24.64
C LEU A 954 -30.86 -44.13 -24.88
N VAL A 955 -30.91 -42.88 -24.44
CA VAL A 955 -29.77 -41.96 -24.52
C VAL A 955 -29.23 -41.69 -23.11
N THR A 956 -27.91 -41.67 -22.95
CA THR A 956 -27.27 -41.44 -21.63
C THR A 956 -27.63 -40.08 -21.02
N SER A 957 -28.06 -39.11 -21.84
CA SER A 957 -28.56 -37.81 -21.40
C SER A 957 -29.76 -37.88 -20.46
N VAL A 958 -30.56 -38.95 -20.50
CA VAL A 958 -31.66 -39.16 -19.53
C VAL A 958 -31.12 -39.28 -18.10
N PHE A 959 -29.97 -39.95 -17.92
CA PHE A 959 -29.33 -40.02 -16.60
C PHE A 959 -28.81 -38.65 -16.19
N PHE A 960 -28.23 -37.88 -17.12
CA PHE A 960 -27.83 -36.51 -16.83
C PHE A 960 -29.03 -35.66 -16.32
N ASP A 961 -30.19 -35.77 -16.99
CA ASP A 961 -31.46 -35.15 -16.59
C ASP A 961 -31.96 -35.62 -15.22
N VAL A 962 -31.81 -36.91 -14.88
CA VAL A 962 -32.10 -37.43 -13.53
C VAL A 962 -31.20 -36.76 -12.48
N GLY A 963 -29.94 -36.51 -12.80
CA GLY A 963 -29.03 -35.79 -11.91
C GLY A 963 -29.50 -34.35 -11.67
N VAL A 964 -29.85 -33.62 -12.74
CA VAL A 964 -30.41 -32.26 -12.65
C VAL A 964 -31.70 -32.25 -11.83
N TYR A 965 -32.60 -33.21 -12.09
CA TYR A 965 -33.86 -33.41 -11.38
C TYR A 965 -33.66 -33.52 -9.86
N LEU A 966 -32.69 -34.34 -9.42
CA LEU A 966 -32.36 -34.50 -8.01
C LEU A 966 -31.77 -33.22 -7.40
N VAL A 967 -30.91 -32.50 -8.14
CA VAL A 967 -30.36 -31.21 -7.69
C VAL A 967 -31.47 -30.19 -7.44
N VAL A 968 -32.40 -30.05 -8.38
CA VAL A 968 -33.51 -29.07 -8.27
C VAL A 968 -34.44 -29.41 -7.11
N ILE A 969 -34.78 -30.70 -6.91
CA ILE A 969 -35.57 -31.14 -5.75
C ILE A 969 -34.82 -30.83 -4.46
N GLY A 970 -33.52 -31.16 -4.41
CA GLY A 970 -32.67 -30.87 -3.27
C GLY A 970 -32.65 -29.38 -2.92
N LEU A 971 -32.50 -28.51 -3.92
CA LEU A 971 -32.54 -27.05 -3.76
C LEU A 971 -33.86 -26.57 -3.16
N VAL A 972 -35.01 -26.95 -3.73
CA VAL A 972 -36.31 -26.47 -3.23
C VAL A 972 -36.55 -27.00 -1.81
N LEU A 973 -36.20 -28.25 -1.54
CA LEU A 973 -36.30 -28.84 -0.20
C LEU A 973 -35.41 -28.09 0.81
N ASP A 974 -34.19 -27.70 0.42
CA ASP A 974 -33.27 -26.93 1.26
C ASP A 974 -33.84 -25.53 1.56
N ILE A 975 -34.40 -24.86 0.56
CA ILE A 975 -35.05 -23.56 0.72
C ILE A 975 -36.26 -23.67 1.69
N LEU A 976 -37.13 -24.66 1.51
CA LEU A 976 -38.30 -24.84 2.39
C LEU A 976 -37.90 -25.15 3.84
N ARG A 977 -36.83 -25.91 4.04
CA ARG A 977 -36.34 -26.23 5.40
C ARG A 977 -35.61 -25.05 6.04
N SER A 978 -34.77 -24.35 5.30
CA SER A 978 -33.98 -23.21 5.81
C SER A 978 -34.81 -21.95 6.02
N LEU A 979 -35.67 -21.58 5.05
CA LEU A 979 -36.48 -20.35 5.11
C LEU A 979 -37.90 -20.59 5.62
N GLY A 980 -38.43 -21.81 5.56
CA GLY A 980 -39.74 -22.15 6.12
C GLY A 980 -39.62 -22.73 7.52
N ALA A 981 -39.26 -24.01 7.60
CA ALA A 981 -39.30 -24.79 8.84
C ALA A 981 -38.46 -24.21 9.98
N GLU A 982 -37.25 -23.74 9.68
CA GLU A 982 -36.35 -23.16 10.68
C GLU A 982 -36.82 -21.77 11.16
N LEU A 983 -37.37 -20.93 10.26
CA LEU A 983 -38.00 -19.68 10.69
C LEU A 983 -39.22 -19.97 11.57
N ASP A 984 -40.05 -20.96 11.25
CA ASP A 984 -41.17 -21.36 12.11
C ASP A 984 -40.67 -21.80 13.50
N ARG A 985 -39.60 -22.60 13.55
CA ARG A 985 -38.99 -23.05 14.82
C ARG A 985 -38.46 -21.88 15.65
N ARG A 986 -37.73 -20.94 15.05
CA ARG A 986 -37.19 -19.78 15.78
C ARG A 986 -38.29 -18.88 16.35
N ALA A 987 -39.38 -18.70 15.61
CA ALA A 987 -40.55 -17.95 16.08
C ALA A 987 -41.18 -18.61 17.31
N GLU A 988 -41.27 -19.95 17.32
CA GLU A 988 -41.85 -20.70 18.44
C GLU A 988 -40.96 -20.76 19.68
N VAL A 989 -39.64 -20.73 19.51
CA VAL A 989 -38.68 -20.76 20.64
C VAL A 989 -38.45 -19.36 21.23
N GLY A 990 -38.95 -18.29 20.59
CA GLY A 990 -38.88 -16.91 21.10
C GLY A 990 -37.47 -16.30 21.11
N ILE A 991 -36.51 -16.91 20.41
CA ILE A 991 -35.10 -16.51 20.44
C ILE A 991 -34.88 -15.14 19.78
N ASP A 992 -35.74 -14.73 18.84
CA ASP A 992 -35.63 -13.42 18.17
C ASP A 992 -36.29 -12.26 18.96
N ASP A 993 -37.27 -12.54 19.82
CA ASP A 993 -37.97 -11.49 20.60
C ASP A 993 -37.08 -10.90 21.72
N ALA A 994 -36.05 -11.63 22.16
CA ALA A 994 -35.07 -11.15 23.13
C ALA A 994 -34.02 -10.18 22.53
N ALA A 995 -33.87 -10.14 21.20
CA ALA A 995 -32.93 -9.24 20.52
C ALA A 995 -33.60 -7.95 19.99
N GLY A 996 -34.94 -7.89 19.99
CA GLY A 996 -35.72 -6.74 19.53
C GLY A 996 -36.16 -5.77 20.62
N SER A 997 -35.84 -6.02 21.89
CA SER A 997 -36.27 -5.18 23.02
C SER A 997 -35.49 -3.87 23.21
N ASP A 998 -34.53 -3.55 22.34
CA ASP A 998 -33.80 -2.26 22.37
C ASP A 998 -34.69 -1.05 21.99
N ASP A 999 -35.90 -1.27 21.49
CA ASP A 999 -36.86 -0.19 21.21
C ASP A 999 -37.56 0.37 22.46
N VAL A 1000 -37.41 -0.25 23.63
CA VAL A 1000 -37.92 0.32 24.90
C VAL A 1000 -36.96 1.38 25.47
N GLU A 1001 -35.67 1.34 25.12
CA GLU A 1001 -34.69 2.32 25.63
C GLU A 1001 -34.66 3.64 24.83
N ARG A 1002 -35.20 3.67 23.59
CA ARG A 1002 -35.27 4.90 22.77
C ARG A 1002 -36.42 5.85 23.15
N SER A 1003 -37.33 5.42 24.01
CA SER A 1003 -38.40 6.27 24.55
C SER A 1003 -37.96 7.13 25.75
N ALA A 1004 -36.76 6.91 26.32
CA ALA A 1004 -36.29 7.62 27.51
C ALA A 1004 -35.36 8.81 27.21
N VAL A 1005 -34.95 9.04 25.96
CA VAL A 1005 -34.03 10.14 25.56
C VAL A 1005 -34.76 11.28 24.81
N LYS A 1006 -36.06 11.43 25.05
CA LYS A 1006 -36.81 12.65 24.73
C LYS A 1006 -37.55 13.17 25.96
N ARG A 1007 -36.78 13.60 26.95
CA ARG A 1007 -37.10 14.71 27.85
C ARG A 1007 -35.85 15.50 28.12
#